data_AF-A0A7X7L3E9-F1
#
_entry.id   AF-A0A7X7L3E9-F1
#
_cell.length_a   1.000
_cell.length_b   1.000
_cell.length_c   1.000
_cell.angle_alpha   90.00
_cell.angle_beta   90.00
_cell.angle_gamma   90.00
#
_symmetry.space_group_name_H-M   'P 1'
#
loop_
_entity.id
_entity.type
_entity.pdbx_description
1 polymer ?
#
loop_
_entity_poly.entity_id
_entity_poly.type
_entity_poly.pdbx_seq_one_letter_code
_entity_poly.pdbx_strand_id
1 'polypeptide(L)'
;MLNRIAKFAAYAALFVILFCGPAVAARKRLIKVSSKDYFVRGKVTCLIKGKRFIPGTLKKKNTRFLSSAVVIARLRQQVKTKSGKAKVKLLKKIKRLRKQNKSDKATCKRGPVTADEILGISNENDAVFDNIFNRFKVLHKTASIKDAAAKLVSELNAGFTGVAEAKLSKNGYAVFITFLDGQEAVFDLFPWGSTKRRRQLNTATTDSSPMLMRAKTRDGLGQAPYCPSALTSENRRVLIVASASVTDPDILVEVEFLKIVLRDHGWNEDLVDTRYATGGLDYSSTPDSMMAVHEYAFVIYLGRGHRWPASDGSDHYYLQGFQPGSKEDFADEGVSPAKFKRWQSDYANGWLRAVYTFSEEYQFKIKEIWLRDDFIRWNLLTSPGSMYYFISSDSWQLASEYIGELAGSFVGWEGLITRDLGEMALEALLPNMAGQSKSLTDEEGFSKLTPSLRSGPLGGKLRVALINGDYYLPAWGTFKTVPADGVKLPKGTTSVDAKISYKKCPMRVTTERFTPGKTRELDLLPLESGIYIKAFNSNGKLLGTGEKSQTFKSGGDNEVILRTCVSAAKFSSLGYPGWTGGTDPAYETETVSAKVEYLEEGYPEPKFFDFNPGTISKELSGLWPGEVKITYTAKNKNGEAVGIDVQKEKVACDTNYFDAHFGWIKFTVDELPAGSVKARITSHSTGKSIVLANGASGEMYGLTYGTEEAFTVESFSESGSEPQQTEVIRSYVDTGRNDVSLTLCSFGLILSTSKNKIAADGRDTANITIIARKWRDTDTTVPTGDPIVGREITFNTSSGTLSKTKVATNSEGKATVQLTGTENAFAVVTASVADKFKTVDIIIGTELPGYQSRLGAVFNTKRNLYECGRGLYITFVPVPGYTKYDITFLTNGYDYVDGSTNYTSGFKLTGRTVGDKVFDAASLEAHYNGISTLVDIPAGHLYSRISGAFGEGSSPDFACTALENGGLAKYWNEDFWPKAQHWTFLVQPVR
;
A
#
# COMPACT_ATOMS: atom_id res chain seq x y z
N MET A 1 46.63 -79.34 66.59
CA MET A 1 47.01 -77.91 66.70
C MET A 1 47.62 -77.33 65.42
N LEU A 2 48.23 -78.13 64.53
CA LEU A 2 48.65 -77.70 63.18
C LEU A 2 47.49 -77.40 62.18
N ASN A 3 46.25 -77.81 62.48
CA ASN A 3 45.09 -77.60 61.59
C ASN A 3 44.30 -76.29 61.85
N ARG A 4 44.72 -75.46 62.82
CA ARG A 4 44.18 -74.10 63.02
C ARG A 4 45.06 -72.98 62.44
N ILE A 5 46.33 -73.26 62.15
CA ILE A 5 47.24 -72.30 61.51
C ILE A 5 46.99 -72.25 59.97
N ALA A 6 46.61 -73.36 59.35
CA ALA A 6 46.28 -73.39 57.91
C ALA A 6 44.96 -72.64 57.56
N LYS A 7 43.98 -72.59 58.46
CA LYS A 7 42.71 -71.88 58.21
C LYS A 7 42.82 -70.35 58.39
N PHE A 8 43.79 -69.85 59.17
CA PHE A 8 44.04 -68.41 59.29
C PHE A 8 44.82 -67.85 58.09
N ALA A 9 45.70 -68.65 57.47
CA ALA A 9 46.43 -68.26 56.26
C ALA A 9 45.52 -68.14 55.01
N ALA A 10 44.50 -69.00 54.89
CA ALA A 10 43.56 -68.95 53.76
C ALA A 10 42.58 -67.76 53.84
N TYR A 11 42.17 -67.32 55.04
CA TYR A 11 41.31 -66.14 55.20
C TYR A 11 42.07 -64.82 55.04
N ALA A 12 43.35 -64.75 55.44
CA ALA A 12 44.18 -63.57 55.19
C ALA A 12 44.51 -63.37 53.70
N ALA A 13 44.71 -64.46 52.93
CA ALA A 13 44.96 -64.37 51.49
C ALA A 13 43.71 -63.95 50.69
N LEU A 14 42.49 -64.34 51.10
CA LEU A 14 41.26 -63.94 50.41
C LEU A 14 40.85 -62.48 50.70
N PHE A 15 41.20 -61.94 51.88
CA PHE A 15 40.89 -60.54 52.24
C PHE A 15 41.87 -59.53 51.62
N VAL A 16 43.13 -59.92 51.36
CA VAL A 16 44.14 -59.06 50.73
C VAL A 16 43.93 -58.94 49.20
N ILE A 17 43.35 -59.93 48.53
CA ILE A 17 43.07 -59.88 47.08
C ILE A 17 41.83 -59.03 46.74
N LEU A 18 40.92 -58.78 47.69
CA LEU A 18 39.70 -57.99 47.45
C LEU A 18 39.84 -56.48 47.76
N PHE A 19 40.86 -56.03 48.49
CA PHE A 19 41.02 -54.61 48.85
C PHE A 19 42.41 -53.98 48.67
N CYS A 20 43.44 -54.73 48.28
CA CYS A 20 44.76 -54.17 47.94
C CYS A 20 45.12 -54.41 46.47
N GLY A 21 44.64 -53.52 45.60
CA GLY A 21 45.26 -53.27 44.30
C GLY A 21 45.34 -51.78 43.95
N PRO A 22 46.20 -50.96 44.58
CA PRO A 22 46.39 -49.58 44.18
C PRO A 22 47.77 -49.33 43.56
N ALA A 23 48.24 -50.13 42.61
CA ALA A 23 49.31 -49.72 41.70
C ALA A 23 49.38 -50.69 40.52
N VAL A 24 49.54 -50.18 39.29
CA VAL A 24 49.80 -50.98 38.07
C VAL A 24 48.61 -51.74 37.48
N ALA A 25 47.47 -51.06 37.24
CA ALA A 25 46.47 -51.53 36.26
C ALA A 25 45.67 -50.41 35.57
N ALA A 26 46.26 -49.22 35.40
CA ALA A 26 45.63 -48.11 34.66
C ALA A 26 45.98 -48.12 33.15
N ARG A 27 46.27 -49.28 32.56
CA ARG A 27 46.51 -49.43 31.12
C ARG A 27 45.30 -50.08 30.45
N LYS A 28 44.75 -49.36 29.47
CA LYS A 28 43.74 -49.75 28.46
C LYS A 28 42.39 -50.23 29.01
N ARG A 29 41.33 -49.46 28.74
CA ARG A 29 40.00 -49.98 28.34
C ARG A 29 39.14 -48.80 27.92
N LEU A 30 39.40 -48.33 26.70
CA LEU A 30 38.29 -47.90 25.87
C LEU A 30 37.46 -49.17 25.64
N ILE A 31 36.22 -49.18 26.11
CA ILE A 31 35.33 -50.34 26.00
C ILE A 31 34.81 -50.35 24.56
N LYS A 32 34.98 -51.45 23.83
CA LYS A 32 34.35 -51.59 22.51
C LYS A 32 32.85 -51.71 22.73
N VAL A 33 32.06 -50.90 22.03
CA VAL A 33 30.61 -50.83 22.18
C VAL A 33 29.96 -50.81 20.80
N SER A 34 28.77 -51.38 20.71
CA SER A 34 27.81 -51.22 19.62
C SER A 34 26.69 -50.26 20.04
N SER A 35 25.82 -49.88 19.10
CA SER A 35 24.65 -49.03 19.40
C SER A 35 23.69 -49.64 20.44
N LYS A 36 23.73 -50.96 20.65
CA LYS A 36 22.93 -51.65 21.67
C LYS A 36 23.53 -51.59 23.08
N ASP A 37 24.79 -51.21 23.21
CA ASP A 37 25.53 -51.24 24.49
C ASP A 37 25.50 -49.90 25.22
N TYR A 38 24.88 -48.86 24.65
CA TYR A 38 24.77 -47.54 25.26
C TYR A 38 23.50 -46.82 24.80
N PHE A 39 23.11 -45.80 25.54
CA PHE A 39 22.09 -44.83 25.12
C PHE A 39 22.56 -43.41 25.43
N VAL A 40 21.89 -42.41 24.87
CA VAL A 40 22.13 -41.00 25.15
C VAL A 40 20.85 -40.42 25.77
N ARG A 41 20.99 -39.62 26.83
CA ARG A 41 19.87 -38.91 27.48
C ARG A 41 20.31 -37.49 27.80
N GLY A 42 19.71 -36.50 27.14
CA GLY A 42 20.27 -35.15 27.10
C GLY A 42 21.67 -35.14 26.48
N LYS A 43 22.56 -34.32 27.05
CA LYS A 43 23.99 -34.24 26.65
C LYS A 43 24.87 -35.38 27.23
N VAL A 44 24.29 -36.43 27.80
CA VAL A 44 25.02 -37.50 28.53
C VAL A 44 24.93 -38.84 27.81
N THR A 45 26.08 -39.43 27.46
CA THR A 45 26.15 -40.83 26.99
C THR A 45 26.27 -41.80 28.16
N CYS A 46 25.42 -42.82 28.19
CA CYS A 46 25.32 -43.83 29.23
C CYS A 46 25.58 -45.23 28.66
N LEU A 47 26.63 -45.90 29.13
CA LEU A 47 26.90 -47.30 28.82
C LEU A 47 25.95 -48.21 29.61
N ILE A 48 25.33 -49.17 28.92
CA ILE A 48 24.52 -50.23 29.49
C ILE A 48 25.44 -51.37 29.93
N LYS A 49 25.45 -51.70 31.22
CA LYS A 49 26.22 -52.83 31.75
C LYS A 49 25.36 -53.62 32.74
N GLY A 50 24.64 -54.63 32.23
CA GLY A 50 23.60 -55.32 32.98
C GLY A 50 22.52 -54.33 33.43
N LYS A 51 22.14 -54.35 34.72
CA LYS A 51 21.15 -53.41 35.31
C LYS A 51 21.74 -52.03 35.70
N ARG A 52 22.99 -51.73 35.32
CA ARG A 52 23.67 -50.47 35.70
C ARG A 52 23.99 -49.63 34.47
N PHE A 53 23.75 -48.33 34.59
CA PHE A 53 24.03 -47.34 33.55
C PHE A 53 25.20 -46.45 33.98
N ILE A 54 26.23 -46.34 33.14
CA ILE A 54 27.51 -45.70 33.49
C ILE A 54 27.74 -44.50 32.57
N PRO A 55 27.90 -43.27 33.08
CA PRO A 55 28.14 -42.10 32.24
C PRO A 55 29.57 -42.07 31.68
N GLY A 56 29.70 -41.48 30.48
CA GLY A 56 30.97 -41.34 29.79
C GLY A 56 30.83 -40.69 28.42
N THR A 57 31.81 -40.95 27.56
CA THR A 57 31.90 -40.34 26.24
C THR A 57 32.27 -41.38 25.20
N LEU A 58 31.62 -41.32 24.04
CA LEU A 58 32.01 -42.10 22.86
C LEU A 58 33.28 -41.53 22.21
N LYS A 59 34.07 -42.42 21.62
CA LYS A 59 35.34 -42.15 20.94
C LYS A 59 35.43 -43.04 19.69
N LYS A 60 36.25 -42.60 18.71
CA LYS A 60 36.52 -43.31 17.44
C LYS A 60 35.23 -43.72 16.71
N LYS A 61 34.50 -42.75 16.17
CA LYS A 61 33.25 -42.96 15.40
C LYS A 61 32.25 -43.85 16.16
N ASN A 62 32.00 -43.54 17.44
CA ASN A 62 31.02 -44.23 18.30
C ASN A 62 31.28 -45.71 18.60
N THR A 63 32.43 -46.28 18.22
CA THR A 63 32.75 -47.70 18.48
C THR A 63 33.41 -47.97 19.83
N ARG A 64 33.79 -46.92 20.56
CA ARG A 64 34.51 -47.05 21.83
C ARG A 64 34.01 -46.10 22.90
N PHE A 65 33.79 -46.60 24.11
CA PHE A 65 33.30 -45.83 25.24
C PHE A 65 34.40 -45.59 26.29
N LEU A 66 34.45 -44.37 26.83
CA LEU A 66 35.32 -43.98 27.93
C LEU A 66 34.48 -43.42 29.08
N SER A 67 34.45 -44.10 30.23
CA SER A 67 33.65 -43.63 31.37
C SER A 67 34.23 -42.37 32.02
N SER A 68 33.34 -41.48 32.48
CA SER A 68 33.71 -40.24 33.18
C SER A 68 34.52 -40.52 34.45
N ALA A 69 34.23 -41.65 35.12
CA ALA A 69 35.00 -42.12 36.28
C ALA A 69 36.46 -42.45 35.93
N VAL A 70 36.72 -43.06 34.77
CA VAL A 70 38.08 -43.38 34.31
C VAL A 70 38.84 -42.10 33.94
N VAL A 71 38.17 -41.13 33.32
CA VAL A 71 38.77 -39.81 33.02
C VAL A 71 39.21 -39.11 34.32
N ILE A 72 38.34 -39.07 35.33
CA ILE A 72 38.64 -38.48 36.64
C ILE A 72 39.82 -39.20 37.31
N ALA A 73 39.86 -40.53 37.25
CA ALA A 73 40.95 -41.32 37.81
C ALA A 73 42.30 -41.03 37.12
N ARG A 74 42.32 -40.88 35.78
CA ARG A 74 43.52 -40.49 35.02
C ARG A 74 44.02 -39.10 35.39
N LEU A 75 43.12 -38.12 35.50
CA LEU A 75 43.50 -36.76 35.89
C LEU A 75 44.06 -36.73 37.31
N ARG A 76 43.54 -37.54 38.24
CA ARG A 76 44.12 -37.68 39.60
C ARG A 76 45.52 -38.26 39.58
N GLN A 77 45.80 -39.21 38.70
CA GLN A 77 47.17 -39.74 38.54
C GLN A 77 48.11 -38.66 38.00
N GLN A 78 47.66 -37.84 37.04
CA GLN A 78 48.46 -36.72 36.53
C GLN A 78 48.72 -35.64 37.59
N VAL A 79 47.78 -35.41 38.53
CA VAL A 79 48.00 -34.48 39.66
C VAL A 79 49.17 -34.92 40.55
N LYS A 80 49.45 -36.22 40.66
CA LYS A 80 50.56 -36.73 41.47
C LYS A 80 51.93 -36.35 40.90
N THR A 81 52.04 -36.11 39.60
CA THR A 81 53.30 -35.81 38.90
C THR A 81 53.46 -34.34 38.50
N LYS A 82 52.57 -33.46 38.94
CA LYS A 82 52.57 -32.02 38.61
C LYS A 82 52.61 -31.15 39.86
N SER A 83 53.27 -29.99 39.78
CA SER A 83 53.40 -28.99 40.85
C SER A 83 52.87 -27.61 40.44
N GLY A 84 52.77 -26.68 41.40
CA GLY A 84 52.43 -25.27 41.17
C GLY A 84 51.09 -25.02 40.45
N LYS A 85 51.05 -24.03 39.57
CA LYS A 85 49.85 -23.59 38.82
C LYS A 85 49.20 -24.72 38.00
N ALA A 86 50.02 -25.63 37.44
CA ALA A 86 49.52 -26.78 36.66
C ALA A 86 48.73 -27.78 37.53
N LYS A 87 49.20 -28.05 38.75
CA LYS A 87 48.50 -28.89 39.73
C LYS A 87 47.15 -28.29 40.12
N VAL A 88 47.11 -26.98 40.38
CA VAL A 88 45.88 -26.26 40.73
C VAL A 88 44.85 -26.30 39.59
N LYS A 89 45.29 -26.10 38.33
CA LYS A 89 44.42 -26.20 37.14
C LYS A 89 43.80 -27.59 37.00
N LEU A 90 44.59 -28.66 37.19
CA LEU A 90 44.11 -30.04 37.16
C LEU A 90 43.13 -30.35 38.30
N LEU A 91 43.41 -29.89 39.53
CA LEU A 91 42.50 -30.06 40.66
C LEU A 91 41.15 -29.35 40.45
N LYS A 92 41.15 -28.12 39.92
CA LYS A 92 39.92 -27.40 39.53
C LYS A 92 39.14 -28.18 38.46
N LYS A 93 39.82 -28.71 37.43
CA LYS A 93 39.21 -29.55 36.39
C LYS A 93 38.60 -30.84 36.97
N ILE A 94 39.30 -31.51 37.88
CA ILE A 94 38.78 -32.71 38.58
C ILE A 94 37.54 -32.37 39.41
N LYS A 95 37.54 -31.25 40.14
CA LYS A 95 36.38 -30.82 40.95
C LYS A 95 35.14 -30.59 40.07
N ARG A 96 35.31 -29.89 38.94
CA ARG A 96 34.24 -29.69 37.94
C ARG A 96 33.73 -31.02 37.39
N LEU A 97 34.63 -31.90 36.92
CA LEU A 97 34.25 -33.21 36.37
C LEU A 97 33.59 -34.13 37.40
N ARG A 98 33.95 -34.05 38.70
CA ARG A 98 33.26 -34.81 39.76
C ARG A 98 31.82 -34.33 39.96
N LYS A 99 31.59 -33.01 39.93
CA LYS A 99 30.25 -32.43 40.02
C LYS A 99 29.41 -32.86 38.82
N GLN A 100 29.96 -32.75 37.61
CA GLN A 100 29.34 -33.21 36.36
C GLN A 100 29.02 -34.71 36.41
N ASN A 101 30.00 -35.57 36.70
CA ASN A 101 29.80 -37.02 36.78
C ASN A 101 28.78 -37.45 37.86
N LYS A 102 28.54 -36.64 38.91
CA LYS A 102 27.45 -36.91 39.87
C LYS A 102 26.09 -36.62 39.22
N SER A 103 25.98 -35.53 38.48
CA SER A 103 24.80 -35.18 37.68
C SER A 103 24.55 -36.24 36.61
N ASP A 104 25.56 -36.56 35.80
CA ASP A 104 25.47 -37.54 34.71
C ASP A 104 25.03 -38.93 35.20
N LYS A 105 25.47 -39.34 36.40
CA LYS A 105 25.02 -40.60 37.01
C LYS A 105 23.53 -40.58 37.35
N ALA A 106 23.01 -39.45 37.82
CA ALA A 106 21.58 -39.31 38.10
C ALA A 106 20.78 -39.37 36.80
N THR A 107 21.29 -38.75 35.72
CA THR A 107 20.71 -38.84 34.37
C THR A 107 20.70 -40.29 33.87
N CYS A 108 21.85 -40.99 33.90
CA CYS A 108 21.94 -42.36 33.44
C CYS A 108 21.06 -43.34 34.24
N LYS A 109 20.82 -43.10 35.54
CA LYS A 109 20.01 -43.99 36.39
C LYS A 109 18.55 -44.10 35.92
N ARG A 110 18.05 -43.12 35.16
CA ARG A 110 16.70 -43.12 34.60
C ARG A 110 16.50 -44.13 33.47
N GLY A 111 17.58 -44.67 32.91
CA GLY A 111 17.53 -45.64 31.82
C GLY A 111 17.36 -45.00 30.43
N PRO A 112 17.28 -45.85 29.38
CA PRO A 112 17.06 -45.43 28.01
C PRO A 112 15.80 -44.57 27.89
N VAL A 113 15.81 -43.64 26.94
CA VAL A 113 14.64 -42.80 26.65
C VAL A 113 13.55 -43.69 26.04
N THR A 114 12.34 -43.66 26.60
CA THR A 114 11.19 -44.42 26.09
C THR A 114 10.52 -43.70 24.92
N ALA A 115 9.64 -44.38 24.16
CA ALA A 115 8.91 -43.77 23.06
C ALA A 115 8.07 -42.54 23.51
N ASP A 116 7.49 -42.61 24.70
CA ASP A 116 6.73 -41.51 25.31
C ASP A 116 7.59 -40.32 25.77
N GLU A 117 8.93 -40.44 25.71
CA GLU A 117 9.87 -39.40 26.10
C GLU A 117 10.56 -38.73 24.90
N ILE A 118 10.22 -39.12 23.66
CA ILE A 118 10.83 -38.62 22.40
C ILE A 118 9.76 -37.96 21.53
N LEU A 119 10.15 -36.91 20.82
CA LEU A 119 9.42 -36.39 19.67
C LEU A 119 10.02 -36.99 18.39
N GLY A 120 9.34 -37.96 17.77
CA GLY A 120 9.80 -38.64 16.55
C GLY A 120 9.81 -40.17 16.65
N ILE A 121 10.64 -40.81 15.81
CA ILE A 121 10.78 -42.27 15.73
C ILE A 121 11.54 -42.84 16.94
N SER A 122 11.10 -44.01 17.43
CA SER A 122 11.74 -44.76 18.52
C SER A 122 13.20 -45.16 18.20
N ASN A 123 14.01 -45.42 19.23
CA ASN A 123 15.40 -45.87 19.03
C ASN A 123 15.49 -47.24 18.31
N GLU A 124 14.46 -48.07 18.44
CA GLU A 124 14.39 -49.39 17.80
C GLU A 124 14.16 -49.24 16.29
N ASN A 125 13.17 -48.45 15.89
CA ASN A 125 12.89 -48.14 14.50
C ASN A 125 14.01 -47.32 13.84
N ASP A 126 14.71 -46.47 14.60
CA ASP A 126 15.89 -45.76 14.10
C ASP A 126 17.02 -46.74 13.68
N ALA A 127 17.21 -47.81 14.46
CA ALA A 127 18.14 -48.88 14.14
C ALA A 127 17.68 -49.76 12.96
N VAL A 128 16.36 -49.94 12.78
CA VAL A 128 15.81 -50.55 11.55
C VAL A 128 16.14 -49.68 10.36
N PHE A 129 15.94 -48.37 10.46
CA PHE A 129 16.24 -47.43 9.39
C PHE A 129 17.72 -47.40 9.03
N ASP A 130 18.65 -47.54 9.98
CA ASP A 130 20.08 -47.69 9.67
C ASP A 130 20.35 -48.83 8.67
N ASN A 131 19.62 -49.95 8.78
CA ASN A 131 19.74 -51.06 7.84
C ASN A 131 19.16 -50.71 6.47
N ILE A 132 18.00 -50.05 6.44
CA ILE A 132 17.36 -49.55 5.21
C ILE A 132 18.31 -48.59 4.47
N PHE A 133 18.89 -47.64 5.19
CA PHE A 133 19.84 -46.67 4.65
C PHE A 133 21.08 -47.33 4.06
N ASN A 134 21.68 -48.29 4.78
CA ASN A 134 22.83 -49.03 4.28
C ASN A 134 22.47 -49.85 3.03
N ARG A 135 21.26 -50.40 2.95
CA ARG A 135 20.80 -51.11 1.76
C ARG A 135 20.61 -50.18 0.57
N PHE A 136 19.97 -49.04 0.77
CA PHE A 136 19.84 -48.00 -0.27
C PHE A 136 21.21 -47.59 -0.84
N LYS A 137 22.20 -47.35 0.03
CA LYS A 137 23.57 -47.02 -0.40
C LYS A 137 24.20 -48.10 -1.27
N VAL A 138 23.86 -49.37 -1.07
CA VAL A 138 24.35 -50.46 -1.93
C VAL A 138 23.67 -50.41 -3.29
N LEU A 139 22.35 -50.22 -3.32
CA LEU A 139 21.56 -50.13 -4.57
C LEU A 139 21.96 -48.91 -5.41
N HIS A 140 22.15 -47.76 -4.77
CA HIS A 140 22.46 -46.50 -5.44
C HIS A 140 23.87 -46.46 -6.05
N LYS A 141 24.80 -47.33 -5.64
CA LYS A 141 26.13 -47.42 -6.28
C LYS A 141 26.08 -47.78 -7.77
N THR A 142 25.01 -48.43 -8.22
CA THR A 142 24.90 -48.97 -9.58
C THR A 142 23.62 -48.54 -10.28
N ALA A 143 22.82 -47.66 -9.67
CA ALA A 143 21.52 -47.24 -10.19
C ALA A 143 21.26 -45.76 -9.86
N SER A 144 20.42 -45.12 -10.66
CA SER A 144 19.94 -43.77 -10.35
C SER A 144 19.23 -43.74 -8.98
N ILE A 145 19.10 -42.57 -8.35
CA ILE A 145 18.40 -42.45 -7.06
C ILE A 145 16.99 -43.06 -7.14
N LYS A 146 16.24 -42.75 -8.21
CA LYS A 146 14.87 -43.23 -8.42
C LYS A 146 14.82 -44.75 -8.58
N ASP A 147 15.72 -45.32 -9.38
CA ASP A 147 15.77 -46.76 -9.61
C ASP A 147 16.19 -47.51 -8.34
N ALA A 148 17.14 -46.95 -7.58
CA ALA A 148 17.56 -47.48 -6.29
C ALA A 148 16.42 -47.43 -5.26
N ALA A 149 15.64 -46.34 -5.24
CA ALA A 149 14.47 -46.19 -4.38
C ALA A 149 13.35 -47.19 -4.73
N ALA A 150 13.05 -47.36 -6.02
CA ALA A 150 12.05 -48.33 -6.49
C ALA A 150 12.47 -49.77 -6.13
N LYS A 151 13.74 -50.13 -6.35
CA LYS A 151 14.29 -51.43 -5.93
C LYS A 151 14.23 -51.62 -4.41
N LEU A 152 14.57 -50.57 -3.65
CA LEU A 152 14.49 -50.59 -2.19
C LEU A 152 13.07 -50.89 -1.73
N VAL A 153 12.06 -50.19 -2.26
CA VAL A 153 10.64 -50.41 -1.89
C VAL A 153 10.21 -51.86 -2.16
N SER A 154 10.57 -52.43 -3.31
CA SER A 154 10.28 -53.84 -3.60
C SER A 154 10.92 -54.80 -2.60
N GLU A 155 12.17 -54.54 -2.18
CA GLU A 155 12.86 -55.36 -1.18
C GLU A 155 12.28 -55.18 0.23
N LEU A 156 11.85 -53.98 0.59
CA LEU A 156 11.22 -53.70 1.89
C LEU A 156 9.91 -54.48 2.03
N ASN A 157 9.07 -54.46 0.99
CA ASN A 157 7.79 -55.18 0.96
C ASN A 157 7.93 -56.71 0.81
N ALA A 158 9.10 -57.20 0.38
CA ALA A 158 9.37 -58.64 0.30
C ALA A 158 9.74 -59.30 1.64
N GLY A 159 9.71 -58.54 2.76
CA GLY A 159 9.88 -59.08 4.12
C GLY A 159 11.10 -58.55 4.86
N PHE A 160 11.38 -57.25 4.80
CA PHE A 160 12.49 -56.63 5.53
C PHE A 160 12.19 -56.52 7.04
N THR A 161 13.07 -57.06 7.89
CA THR A 161 12.85 -57.09 9.35
C THR A 161 12.58 -55.69 9.91
N GLY A 162 11.42 -55.52 10.56
CA GLY A 162 11.02 -54.28 11.22
C GLY A 162 10.16 -53.33 10.38
N VAL A 163 9.94 -53.65 9.09
CA VAL A 163 9.08 -52.87 8.18
C VAL A 163 7.77 -53.61 7.95
N ALA A 164 6.65 -52.90 8.09
CA ALA A 164 5.32 -53.40 7.76
C ALA A 164 4.99 -53.15 6.29
N GLU A 165 5.25 -51.94 5.82
CA GLU A 165 4.95 -51.51 4.45
C GLU A 165 5.94 -50.41 4.01
N ALA A 166 6.25 -50.37 2.72
CA ALA A 166 6.93 -49.25 2.09
C ALA A 166 6.25 -48.82 0.79
N LYS A 167 6.20 -47.51 0.53
CA LYS A 167 5.64 -46.93 -0.71
C LYS A 167 6.60 -45.93 -1.33
N LEU A 168 6.67 -45.91 -2.65
CA LEU A 168 7.43 -44.89 -3.38
C LEU A 168 6.52 -43.69 -3.68
N SER A 169 7.03 -42.47 -3.51
CA SER A 169 6.35 -41.26 -3.95
C SER A 169 6.18 -41.22 -5.48
N LYS A 170 5.16 -40.49 -5.95
CA LYS A 170 4.89 -40.30 -7.39
C LYS A 170 6.12 -39.77 -8.16
N ASN A 171 6.93 -38.91 -7.53
CA ASN A 171 8.13 -38.33 -8.15
C ASN A 171 9.38 -39.23 -8.08
N GLY A 172 9.33 -40.33 -7.31
CA GLY A 172 10.41 -41.30 -7.14
C GLY A 172 11.53 -40.89 -6.17
N TYR A 173 11.38 -39.77 -5.47
CA TYR A 173 12.41 -39.21 -4.58
C TYR A 173 12.08 -39.30 -3.09
N ALA A 174 10.97 -39.92 -2.70
CA ALA A 174 10.68 -40.19 -1.30
C ALA A 174 10.18 -41.62 -1.13
N VAL A 175 10.66 -42.31 -0.09
CA VAL A 175 10.17 -43.64 0.31
C VAL A 175 9.46 -43.53 1.65
N PHE A 176 8.15 -43.78 1.65
CA PHE A 176 7.33 -43.86 2.85
C PHE A 176 7.52 -45.23 3.48
N ILE A 177 7.73 -45.28 4.79
CA ILE A 177 7.99 -46.50 5.53
C ILE A 177 7.07 -46.52 6.75
N THR A 178 6.26 -47.57 6.85
CA THR A 178 5.49 -47.91 8.04
C THR A 178 6.20 -49.05 8.75
N PHE A 179 6.58 -48.84 10.01
CA PHE A 179 7.24 -49.83 10.85
C PHE A 179 6.20 -50.81 11.45
N LEU A 180 6.66 -51.95 11.97
CA LEU A 180 5.78 -52.97 12.55
C LEU A 180 4.97 -52.49 13.77
N ASP A 181 5.45 -51.46 14.47
CA ASP A 181 4.74 -50.83 15.59
C ASP A 181 3.75 -49.75 15.15
N GLY A 182 3.56 -49.56 13.84
CA GLY A 182 2.67 -48.57 13.25
C GLY A 182 3.26 -47.16 13.14
N GLN A 183 4.49 -46.92 13.60
CA GLN A 183 5.15 -45.63 13.37
C GLN A 183 5.46 -45.43 11.89
N GLU A 184 5.41 -44.18 11.42
CA GLU A 184 5.66 -43.83 10.03
C GLU A 184 6.83 -42.86 9.90
N ALA A 185 7.69 -43.09 8.92
CA ALA A 185 8.76 -42.18 8.54
C ALA A 185 8.85 -42.03 7.02
N VAL A 186 9.45 -40.92 6.59
CA VAL A 186 9.78 -40.68 5.18
C VAL A 186 11.28 -40.73 5.00
N PHE A 187 11.75 -41.42 3.97
CA PHE A 187 13.13 -41.34 3.50
C PHE A 187 13.16 -40.38 2.32
N ASP A 188 13.58 -39.13 2.57
CA ASP A 188 13.78 -38.12 1.53
C ASP A 188 15.11 -38.37 0.81
N LEU A 189 15.02 -38.56 -0.50
CA LEU A 189 16.14 -38.85 -1.40
C LEU A 189 16.34 -37.73 -2.43
N PHE A 190 15.59 -36.62 -2.33
CA PHE A 190 15.65 -35.57 -3.33
C PHE A 190 17.04 -34.92 -3.37
N PRO A 191 17.69 -34.83 -4.54
CA PRO A 191 18.97 -34.14 -4.67
C PRO A 191 18.75 -32.63 -4.70
N TRP A 192 18.68 -32.01 -3.52
CA TRP A 192 18.50 -30.56 -3.37
C TRP A 192 19.80 -29.75 -3.50
N GLY A 193 20.95 -30.41 -3.37
CA GLY A 193 22.28 -29.79 -3.31
C GLY A 193 22.78 -29.14 -4.62
N SER A 194 23.95 -28.49 -4.53
CA SER A 194 24.48 -27.61 -5.56
C SER A 194 24.93 -28.29 -6.86
N THR A 195 24.85 -27.55 -7.96
CA THR A 195 25.58 -27.82 -9.20
C THR A 195 26.99 -27.21 -9.14
N LYS A 196 27.88 -27.77 -8.30
CA LYS A 196 29.35 -27.47 -8.26
C LYS A 196 29.75 -26.00 -8.51
N ARG A 197 29.23 -25.04 -7.75
CA ARG A 197 29.84 -23.69 -7.63
C ARG A 197 30.39 -23.48 -6.22
N ARG A 198 31.68 -23.75 -6.01
CA ARG A 198 32.38 -23.27 -4.80
C ARG A 198 32.66 -21.77 -4.95
N ARG A 199 31.83 -20.92 -4.36
CA ARG A 199 32.22 -19.53 -4.04
C ARG A 199 33.10 -19.59 -2.79
N GLN A 200 34.37 -19.17 -2.89
CA GLN A 200 35.25 -19.02 -1.73
C GLN A 200 34.87 -17.73 -1.00
N LEU A 201 34.26 -17.86 0.19
CA LEU A 201 34.17 -16.76 1.15
C LEU A 201 35.40 -16.80 2.08
N ASN A 202 36.13 -15.69 2.15
CA ASN A 202 37.19 -15.52 3.15
C ASN A 202 36.53 -15.36 4.53
N THR A 203 36.93 -16.24 5.45
CA THR A 203 36.34 -16.47 6.77
C THR A 203 36.39 -15.25 7.70
N ALA A 204 35.23 -14.83 8.23
CA ALA A 204 35.12 -14.07 9.47
C ALA A 204 34.43 -14.94 10.53
N THR A 205 34.98 -14.93 11.74
CA THR A 205 34.64 -15.81 12.87
C THR A 205 33.29 -15.48 13.49
N THR A 206 32.45 -16.49 13.66
CA THR A 206 31.18 -16.48 14.42
C THR A 206 31.43 -16.40 15.93
N ASP A 207 30.82 -15.43 16.61
CA ASP A 207 30.55 -15.48 18.05
C ASP A 207 29.04 -15.32 18.23
N SER A 208 28.34 -16.40 18.57
CA SER A 208 26.88 -16.45 18.69
C SER A 208 26.50 -16.71 20.14
N SER A 209 25.75 -15.80 20.76
CA SER A 209 24.98 -16.08 21.98
C SER A 209 23.48 -16.13 21.61
N PRO A 210 22.72 -17.15 22.05
CA PRO A 210 21.29 -17.22 21.83
C PRO A 210 20.55 -16.31 22.81
N MET A 211 19.80 -15.33 22.31
CA MET A 211 18.84 -14.59 23.14
C MET A 211 17.47 -15.28 23.12
N LEU A 212 17.02 -15.64 24.31
CA LEU A 212 15.67 -16.13 24.62
C LEU A 212 14.62 -15.06 24.31
N MET A 213 13.75 -15.32 23.33
CA MET A 213 12.55 -14.52 23.08
C MET A 213 11.45 -14.93 24.06
N ARG A 214 11.05 -14.01 24.94
CA ARG A 214 9.78 -14.09 25.68
C ARG A 214 8.66 -13.61 24.78
N ALA A 215 7.71 -14.49 24.46
CA ALA A 215 6.45 -14.12 23.83
C ALA A 215 5.73 -13.05 24.68
N LYS A 216 5.44 -11.89 24.09
CA LYS A 216 4.45 -10.95 24.62
C LYS A 216 3.09 -11.24 24.00
N THR A 217 2.07 -11.10 24.85
CA THR A 217 0.66 -11.26 24.52
C THR A 217 0.15 -10.17 23.59
N ARG A 218 -0.77 -10.62 22.73
CA ARG A 218 -1.67 -9.89 21.84
C ARG A 218 -2.34 -8.72 22.56
N ASP A 219 -1.89 -7.50 22.29
CA ASP A 219 -2.64 -6.24 22.48
C ASP A 219 -1.93 -5.13 21.67
N GLY A 220 -2.64 -4.58 20.67
CA GLY A 220 -2.22 -3.40 19.92
C GLY A 220 -1.40 -3.67 18.65
N LEU A 221 -1.97 -4.33 17.64
CA LEU A 221 -1.52 -4.11 16.27
C LEU A 221 -2.08 -2.77 15.81
N GLY A 222 -1.21 -1.77 15.70
CA GLY A 222 -1.54 -0.50 15.06
C GLY A 222 -2.04 -0.77 13.64
N GLN A 223 -3.11 -0.10 13.25
CA GLN A 223 -3.51 -0.07 11.85
C GLN A 223 -2.36 0.54 11.06
N ALA A 224 -1.84 -0.20 10.07
CA ALA A 224 -0.90 0.34 9.10
C ALA A 224 -1.43 1.69 8.59
N PRO A 225 -0.64 2.78 8.64
CA PRO A 225 -1.11 4.09 8.22
C PRO A 225 -1.60 4.04 6.76
N TYR A 226 -2.87 4.40 6.58
CA TYR A 226 -3.69 4.20 5.38
C TYR A 226 -3.03 4.77 4.11
N CYS A 227 -2.39 3.90 3.34
CA CYS A 227 -1.94 4.16 1.98
C CYS A 227 -2.36 2.97 1.09
N PRO A 228 -3.59 2.96 0.57
CA PRO A 228 -4.11 1.82 -0.18
C PRO A 228 -3.26 1.47 -1.41
N SER A 229 -2.56 2.47 -1.95
CA SER A 229 -1.70 2.35 -3.13
C SER A 229 -0.26 1.95 -2.83
N ALA A 230 0.18 1.86 -1.56
CA ALA A 230 1.56 1.44 -1.24
C ALA A 230 1.63 0.77 0.15
N LEU A 231 1.96 -0.51 0.15
CA LEU A 231 2.01 -1.37 1.32
C LEU A 231 3.46 -1.67 1.70
N THR A 232 3.75 -1.63 2.98
CA THR A 232 5.04 -2.06 3.53
C THR A 232 4.87 -2.46 4.99
N SER A 233 5.72 -3.33 5.49
CA SER A 233 5.70 -3.72 6.91
C SER A 233 6.12 -2.55 7.79
N GLU A 234 5.49 -2.40 8.96
CA GLU A 234 5.91 -1.44 9.99
C GLU A 234 7.18 -1.88 10.73
N ASN A 235 7.54 -3.15 10.61
CA ASN A 235 8.78 -3.70 11.11
C ASN A 235 9.89 -3.59 10.04
N ARG A 236 11.15 -3.69 10.47
CA ARG A 236 12.35 -3.68 9.61
C ARG A 236 13.17 -4.95 9.71
N ARG A 237 12.91 -5.78 10.71
CA ARG A 237 13.74 -6.96 11.00
C ARG A 237 13.56 -8.02 9.92
N VAL A 238 14.64 -8.71 9.62
CA VAL A 238 14.69 -9.83 8.69
C VAL A 238 14.96 -11.10 9.48
N LEU A 239 14.26 -12.19 9.13
CA LEU A 239 14.56 -13.51 9.65
C LEU A 239 15.00 -14.43 8.52
N ILE A 240 16.18 -15.02 8.66
CA ILE A 240 16.64 -16.10 7.78
C ILE A 240 16.52 -17.43 8.53
N VAL A 241 15.63 -18.31 8.05
CA VAL A 241 15.43 -19.66 8.59
C VAL A 241 16.18 -20.66 7.71
N ALA A 242 17.34 -21.11 8.16
CA ALA A 242 18.17 -22.11 7.51
C ALA A 242 17.93 -23.51 8.10
N SER A 243 16.77 -24.10 7.80
CA SER A 243 16.41 -25.42 8.34
C SER A 243 17.21 -26.56 7.70
N ALA A 244 17.67 -26.37 6.46
CA ALA A 244 18.46 -27.39 5.78
C ALA A 244 19.95 -27.39 6.13
N SER A 245 20.44 -26.51 7.03
CA SER A 245 21.88 -26.35 7.29
C SER A 245 22.58 -27.60 7.86
N VAL A 246 21.84 -28.55 8.46
CA VAL A 246 22.42 -29.86 8.81
C VAL A 246 22.59 -30.73 7.57
N THR A 247 21.58 -30.74 6.69
CA THR A 247 21.52 -31.57 5.47
C THR A 247 22.42 -31.10 4.36
N ASP A 248 22.65 -29.79 4.33
CA ASP A 248 23.50 -29.10 3.39
C ASP A 248 24.24 -27.97 4.12
N PRO A 249 25.46 -28.25 4.64
CA PRO A 249 26.27 -27.27 5.36
C PRO A 249 26.63 -26.03 4.54
N ASP A 250 26.56 -26.08 3.20
CA ASP A 250 26.87 -24.94 2.34
C ASP A 250 25.84 -23.81 2.51
N ILE A 251 24.65 -24.07 3.04
CA ILE A 251 23.67 -23.02 3.37
C ILE A 251 24.24 -22.00 4.34
N LEU A 252 25.15 -22.39 5.23
CA LEU A 252 25.77 -21.45 6.16
C LEU A 252 26.54 -20.36 5.41
N VAL A 253 27.16 -20.71 4.29
CA VAL A 253 27.85 -19.76 3.40
C VAL A 253 26.84 -18.82 2.74
N GLU A 254 25.69 -19.34 2.33
CA GLU A 254 24.62 -18.56 1.71
C GLU A 254 23.97 -17.58 2.69
N VAL A 255 23.72 -18.00 3.93
CA VAL A 255 23.18 -17.11 4.97
C VAL A 255 24.10 -15.90 5.18
N GLU A 256 25.42 -16.11 5.18
CA GLU A 256 26.38 -15.00 5.28
C GLU A 256 26.40 -14.13 4.01
N PHE A 257 26.21 -14.72 2.83
CA PHE A 257 26.07 -13.96 1.59
C PHE A 257 24.79 -13.08 1.59
N LEU A 258 23.65 -13.63 1.98
CA LEU A 258 22.39 -12.88 2.10
C LEU A 258 22.51 -11.72 3.10
N LYS A 259 23.21 -11.92 4.22
CA LYS A 259 23.51 -10.83 5.16
C LYS A 259 24.33 -9.71 4.51
N ILE A 260 25.27 -10.03 3.61
CA ILE A 260 26.03 -9.03 2.86
C ILE A 260 25.09 -8.26 1.93
N VAL A 261 24.25 -8.95 1.15
CA VAL A 261 23.29 -8.29 0.25
C VAL A 261 22.33 -7.39 1.02
N LEU A 262 21.80 -7.84 2.15
CA LEU A 262 20.94 -7.03 3.03
C LEU A 262 21.68 -5.80 3.58
N ARG A 263 22.94 -5.96 3.99
CA ARG A 263 23.79 -4.86 4.47
C ARG A 263 24.06 -3.81 3.40
N ASP A 264 24.27 -4.24 2.16
CA ASP A 264 24.47 -3.34 1.01
C ASP A 264 23.22 -2.50 0.68
N HIS A 265 22.08 -2.79 1.32
CA HIS A 265 20.85 -2.03 1.27
C HIS A 265 20.44 -1.44 2.64
N GLY A 266 21.34 -1.42 3.62
CA GLY A 266 21.15 -0.73 4.89
C GLY A 266 20.54 -1.56 6.03
N TRP A 267 20.27 -2.86 5.85
CA TRP A 267 19.94 -3.76 6.96
C TRP A 267 21.23 -4.16 7.70
N ASN A 268 21.50 -3.49 8.82
CA ASN A 268 22.63 -3.84 9.68
C ASN A 268 22.41 -5.19 10.39
N GLU A 269 23.47 -5.73 11.02
CA GLU A 269 23.41 -7.05 11.67
C GLU A 269 22.37 -7.13 12.80
N ASP A 270 22.09 -6.02 13.50
CA ASP A 270 21.11 -5.98 14.59
C ASP A 270 19.66 -6.14 14.10
N LEU A 271 19.41 -5.92 12.80
CA LEU A 271 18.12 -6.11 12.17
C LEU A 271 17.97 -7.48 11.49
N VAL A 272 19.02 -8.32 11.46
CA VAL A 272 18.98 -9.61 10.77
C VAL A 272 19.18 -10.76 11.76
N ASP A 273 18.09 -11.46 12.05
CA ASP A 273 18.11 -12.67 12.85
C ASP A 273 18.31 -13.91 11.96
N THR A 274 19.01 -14.91 12.49
CA THR A 274 19.13 -16.21 11.83
C THR A 274 18.73 -17.35 12.75
N ARG A 275 18.01 -18.32 12.19
CA ARG A 275 17.65 -19.58 12.86
C ARG A 275 18.21 -20.72 12.03
N TYR A 276 19.01 -21.57 12.66
CA TYR A 276 19.61 -22.72 12.00
C TYR A 276 19.01 -24.01 12.55
N ALA A 277 19.00 -25.05 11.73
CA ALA A 277 19.13 -26.40 12.25
C ALA A 277 20.64 -26.66 12.36
N THR A 278 21.25 -26.49 13.54
CA THR A 278 22.66 -26.85 13.69
C THR A 278 22.80 -28.32 14.06
N GLY A 279 23.76 -29.01 13.43
CA GLY A 279 24.01 -30.41 13.73
C GLY A 279 24.65 -30.57 15.11
N GLY A 280 23.91 -31.14 16.07
CA GLY A 280 24.42 -31.61 17.35
C GLY A 280 23.95 -30.82 18.57
N LEU A 281 23.04 -31.42 19.34
CA LEU A 281 22.58 -30.99 20.68
C LEU A 281 22.08 -29.53 20.79
N ASP A 282 21.71 -28.90 19.67
CA ASP A 282 21.04 -27.61 19.61
C ASP A 282 19.54 -27.84 19.35
N TYR A 283 18.73 -27.52 20.35
CA TYR A 283 17.28 -27.72 20.35
C TYR A 283 16.52 -26.39 20.42
N SER A 284 17.21 -25.27 20.15
CA SER A 284 16.63 -23.93 20.18
C SER A 284 15.58 -23.71 19.07
N SER A 285 15.73 -24.42 17.95
CA SER A 285 14.72 -24.52 16.89
C SER A 285 13.65 -25.56 17.28
N THR A 286 12.41 -25.10 17.41
CA THR A 286 11.23 -25.85 17.86
C THR A 286 10.06 -25.60 16.90
N PRO A 287 9.00 -26.43 16.89
CA PRO A 287 7.84 -26.19 16.04
C PRO A 287 7.29 -24.76 16.14
N ASP A 288 7.09 -24.26 17.36
CA ASP A 288 6.55 -22.92 17.55
C ASP A 288 7.57 -21.82 17.26
N SER A 289 8.86 -22.02 17.58
CA SER A 289 9.87 -21.01 17.25
C SER A 289 10.12 -20.92 15.75
N MET A 290 9.82 -21.94 14.95
CA MET A 290 9.85 -21.81 13.49
C MET A 290 8.69 -20.97 12.96
N MET A 291 7.51 -21.05 13.57
CA MET A 291 6.29 -20.34 13.13
C MET A 291 6.13 -18.95 13.77
N ALA A 292 6.93 -18.63 14.79
CA ALA A 292 6.98 -17.31 15.42
C ALA A 292 7.73 -16.31 14.53
N VAL A 293 7.04 -15.76 13.53
CA VAL A 293 7.60 -14.87 12.51
C VAL A 293 6.98 -13.46 12.49
N HIS A 294 6.07 -13.18 13.41
CA HIS A 294 5.31 -11.91 13.50
C HIS A 294 6.14 -10.66 13.82
N GLU A 295 7.39 -10.82 14.26
CA GLU A 295 8.30 -9.70 14.55
C GLU A 295 9.23 -9.37 13.38
N TYR A 296 8.99 -9.92 12.19
CA TYR A 296 9.87 -9.74 11.04
C TYR A 296 9.08 -9.23 9.84
N ALA A 297 9.66 -8.23 9.19
CA ALA A 297 9.15 -7.62 7.98
C ALA A 297 9.39 -8.47 6.75
N PHE A 298 10.48 -9.23 6.76
CA PHE A 298 10.91 -10.07 5.67
C PHE A 298 11.44 -11.38 6.23
N VAL A 299 10.91 -12.51 5.74
CA VAL A 299 11.32 -13.84 6.19
C VAL A 299 11.78 -14.65 5.00
N ILE A 300 13.02 -15.14 5.08
CA ILE A 300 13.65 -15.96 4.06
C ILE A 300 13.76 -17.37 4.62
N TYR A 301 13.09 -18.32 3.98
CA TYR A 301 13.12 -19.72 4.38
C TYR A 301 14.01 -20.53 3.43
N LEU A 302 15.09 -21.11 3.95
CA LEU A 302 16.06 -21.94 3.25
C LEU A 302 15.92 -23.39 3.74
N GLY A 303 15.14 -24.19 3.01
CA GLY A 303 14.95 -25.59 3.37
C GLY A 303 14.19 -26.39 2.34
N ARG A 304 14.11 -27.69 2.57
CA ARG A 304 13.38 -28.61 1.70
C ARG A 304 11.88 -28.53 1.98
N GLY A 305 11.12 -28.99 1.01
CA GLY A 305 9.68 -29.15 1.15
C GLY A 305 9.13 -29.99 0.03
N HIS A 306 8.10 -30.76 0.32
CA HIS A 306 7.52 -31.70 -0.62
C HIS A 306 6.04 -31.93 -0.34
N ARG A 307 5.28 -32.22 -1.40
CA ARG A 307 3.91 -32.74 -1.27
C ARG A 307 3.91 -34.25 -1.10
N TRP A 308 3.28 -34.73 -0.04
CA TRP A 308 3.16 -36.14 0.30
C TRP A 308 1.73 -36.49 0.73
N PRO A 309 1.24 -37.69 0.40
CA PRO A 309 -0.03 -38.16 0.92
C PRO A 309 0.07 -38.38 2.44
N ALA A 310 -0.93 -37.91 3.18
CA ALA A 310 -1.14 -38.27 4.57
C ALA A 310 -1.81 -39.65 4.68
N SER A 311 -1.96 -40.14 5.92
CA SER A 311 -2.56 -41.45 6.22
C SER A 311 -4.03 -41.56 5.80
N ASP A 312 -4.73 -40.44 5.64
CA ASP A 312 -6.09 -40.34 5.10
C ASP A 312 -6.14 -40.31 3.55
N GLY A 313 -4.97 -40.33 2.89
CA GLY A 313 -4.84 -40.29 1.43
C GLY A 313 -4.84 -38.90 0.81
N SER A 314 -4.98 -37.82 1.60
CA SER A 314 -4.92 -36.45 1.09
C SER A 314 -3.47 -35.98 0.88
N ASP A 315 -3.19 -35.26 -0.23
CA ASP A 315 -1.85 -34.76 -0.55
C ASP A 315 -1.57 -33.43 0.17
N HIS A 316 -0.74 -33.49 1.23
CA HIS A 316 -0.33 -32.33 2.04
C HIS A 316 1.08 -31.86 1.71
N TYR A 317 1.35 -30.58 1.91
CA TYR A 317 2.70 -30.03 1.89
C TYR A 317 3.40 -30.24 3.24
N TYR A 318 4.66 -30.67 3.18
CA TYR A 318 5.53 -30.79 4.34
C TYR A 318 6.77 -29.91 4.14
N LEU A 319 7.01 -29.01 5.08
CA LEU A 319 8.17 -28.14 5.15
C LEU A 319 9.22 -28.77 6.06
N GLN A 320 10.49 -28.75 5.65
CA GLN A 320 11.58 -29.15 6.54
C GLN A 320 11.51 -28.37 7.86
N GLY A 321 11.97 -28.97 8.94
CA GLY A 321 11.77 -28.37 10.25
C GLY A 321 13.05 -28.34 11.05
N PHE A 322 13.03 -29.09 12.14
CA PHE A 322 14.00 -29.03 13.21
C PHE A 322 14.41 -30.44 13.63
N GLN A 323 15.40 -30.53 14.51
CA GLN A 323 15.92 -31.82 14.95
C GLN A 323 14.96 -32.50 15.96
N PRO A 324 14.69 -33.81 15.86
CA PRO A 324 14.00 -34.55 16.92
C PRO A 324 14.83 -34.61 18.20
N GLY A 325 14.17 -34.73 19.34
CA GLY A 325 14.84 -34.76 20.66
C GLY A 325 13.96 -35.35 21.76
N SER A 326 14.57 -35.59 22.92
CA SER A 326 13.83 -36.00 24.12
C SER A 326 13.19 -34.81 24.83
N LYS A 327 12.25 -35.09 25.74
CA LYS A 327 11.68 -34.08 26.63
C LYS A 327 12.75 -33.24 27.35
N GLU A 328 13.84 -33.86 27.79
CA GLU A 328 14.93 -33.14 28.48
C GLU A 328 15.77 -32.28 27.53
N ASP A 329 15.94 -32.71 26.28
CA ASP A 329 16.65 -31.94 25.26
C ASP A 329 15.97 -30.56 25.06
N PHE A 330 14.63 -30.53 25.00
CA PHE A 330 13.86 -29.29 24.86
C PHE A 330 13.63 -28.55 26.19
N ALA A 331 13.65 -29.24 27.33
CA ALA A 331 13.50 -28.60 28.64
C ALA A 331 14.66 -27.65 28.94
N ASP A 332 15.88 -27.98 28.49
CA ASP A 332 17.06 -27.10 28.60
C ASP A 332 16.88 -25.78 27.83
N GLU A 333 15.99 -25.76 26.81
CA GLU A 333 15.61 -24.59 26.01
C GLU A 333 14.34 -23.89 26.52
N GLY A 334 13.85 -24.27 27.71
CA GLY A 334 12.71 -23.64 28.36
C GLY A 334 11.33 -24.17 27.92
N VAL A 335 11.27 -25.29 27.19
CA VAL A 335 10.00 -25.90 26.78
C VAL A 335 9.32 -26.60 27.95
N SER A 336 8.04 -26.29 28.18
CA SER A 336 7.27 -26.90 29.26
C SER A 336 6.87 -28.36 28.94
N PRO A 337 6.69 -29.22 29.96
CA PRO A 337 6.20 -30.58 29.76
C PRO A 337 4.86 -30.67 29.02
N ALA A 338 3.96 -29.72 29.25
CA ALA A 338 2.66 -29.66 28.58
C ALA A 338 2.82 -29.36 27.08
N LYS A 339 3.73 -28.44 26.74
CA LYS A 339 4.03 -28.08 25.35
C LYS A 339 4.67 -29.24 24.59
N PHE A 340 5.63 -29.94 25.21
CA PHE A 340 6.20 -31.15 24.62
C PHE A 340 5.15 -32.24 24.38
N LYS A 341 4.24 -32.47 25.34
CA LYS A 341 3.15 -33.45 25.19
C LYS A 341 2.19 -33.08 24.04
N ARG A 342 1.91 -31.79 23.84
CA ARG A 342 1.15 -31.30 22.69
C ARG A 342 1.84 -31.70 21.38
N TRP A 343 3.13 -31.42 21.23
CA TRP A 343 3.88 -31.79 20.02
C TRP A 343 3.89 -33.30 19.76
N GLN A 344 3.92 -34.13 20.81
CA GLN A 344 3.78 -35.58 20.65
C GLN A 344 2.40 -35.96 20.11
N SER A 345 1.34 -35.26 20.53
CA SER A 345 0.01 -35.42 19.94
C SER A 345 -0.02 -34.96 18.48
N ASP A 346 0.61 -33.83 18.16
CA ASP A 346 0.69 -33.32 16.78
C ASP A 346 1.44 -34.33 15.88
N TYR A 347 2.51 -34.95 16.40
CA TYR A 347 3.22 -36.04 15.73
C TYR A 347 2.35 -37.28 15.52
N ALA A 348 1.64 -37.73 16.56
CA ALA A 348 0.74 -38.89 16.46
C ALA A 348 -0.41 -38.65 15.46
N ASN A 349 -0.86 -37.40 15.32
CA ASN A 349 -1.88 -36.99 14.35
C ASN A 349 -1.31 -36.76 12.93
N GLY A 350 0.00 -36.92 12.72
CA GLY A 350 0.64 -36.77 11.41
C GLY A 350 0.90 -35.33 10.96
N TRP A 351 0.65 -34.34 11.83
CA TRP A 351 0.95 -32.91 11.61
C TRP A 351 2.45 -32.63 11.67
N LEU A 352 3.17 -33.41 12.47
CA LEU A 352 4.63 -33.48 12.48
C LEU A 352 5.07 -34.84 11.94
N ARG A 353 6.09 -34.88 11.09
CA ARG A 353 6.54 -36.13 10.47
C ARG A 353 8.04 -36.33 10.66
N ALA A 354 8.45 -37.55 11.01
CA ALA A 354 9.85 -37.89 11.02
C ALA A 354 10.34 -38.15 9.60
N VAL A 355 11.38 -37.42 9.21
CA VAL A 355 11.98 -37.52 7.89
C VAL A 355 13.46 -37.82 8.05
N TYR A 356 13.93 -38.79 7.28
CA TYR A 356 15.32 -39.10 7.13
C TYR A 356 15.78 -38.54 5.79
N THR A 357 16.62 -37.53 5.80
CA THR A 357 17.10 -36.87 4.59
C THR A 357 18.44 -37.46 4.16
N PHE A 358 18.54 -37.93 2.92
CA PHE A 358 19.80 -38.38 2.33
C PHE A 358 20.63 -37.20 1.85
N SER A 359 21.88 -37.14 2.32
CA SER A 359 22.87 -36.25 1.74
C SER A 359 23.77 -37.02 0.78
N GLU A 360 23.60 -36.77 -0.52
CA GLU A 360 24.38 -37.42 -1.57
C GLU A 360 25.87 -37.03 -1.50
N GLU A 361 26.17 -35.74 -1.32
CA GLU A 361 27.55 -35.25 -1.26
C GLU A 361 28.35 -35.89 -0.12
N TYR A 362 27.73 -35.99 1.06
CA TYR A 362 28.41 -36.43 2.26
C TYR A 362 28.12 -37.90 2.64
N GLN A 363 27.23 -38.56 1.90
CA GLN A 363 26.92 -39.99 2.01
C GLN A 363 26.42 -40.43 3.41
N PHE A 364 25.70 -39.55 4.11
CA PHE A 364 25.06 -39.79 5.41
C PHE A 364 23.56 -39.48 5.39
N LYS A 365 22.85 -39.89 6.45
CA LYS A 365 21.44 -39.56 6.69
C LYS A 365 21.31 -38.60 7.87
N ILE A 366 20.31 -37.73 7.83
CA ILE A 366 19.93 -36.89 8.97
C ILE A 366 18.49 -37.16 9.30
N LYS A 367 18.19 -37.25 10.60
CA LYS A 367 16.84 -37.42 11.11
C LYS A 367 16.30 -36.06 11.53
N GLU A 368 15.13 -35.71 11.04
CA GLU A 368 14.48 -34.41 11.23
C GLU A 368 12.99 -34.60 11.50
N ILE A 369 12.35 -33.55 12.00
CA ILE A 369 10.90 -33.40 12.04
C ILE A 369 10.49 -32.35 11.02
N TRP A 370 9.60 -32.72 10.11
CA TRP A 370 9.03 -31.82 9.09
C TRP A 370 7.59 -31.44 9.49
N LEU A 371 7.19 -30.23 9.13
CA LEU A 371 5.93 -29.56 9.50
C LEU A 371 4.92 -29.68 8.36
N ARG A 372 3.73 -30.22 8.62
CA ARG A 372 2.63 -30.23 7.64
C ARG A 372 2.02 -28.83 7.49
N ASP A 373 1.49 -28.52 6.32
CA ASP A 373 0.75 -27.27 6.03
C ASP A 373 -0.34 -26.94 7.06
N ASP A 374 -1.13 -27.90 7.54
CA ASP A 374 -2.12 -27.66 8.61
C ASP A 374 -1.46 -27.15 9.89
N PHE A 375 -0.34 -27.76 10.28
CA PHE A 375 0.40 -27.32 11.47
C PHE A 375 0.87 -25.88 11.29
N ILE A 376 1.38 -25.56 10.10
CA ILE A 376 1.82 -24.21 9.75
C ILE A 376 0.63 -23.27 9.88
N ARG A 377 -0.48 -23.53 9.17
CA ARG A 377 -1.69 -22.73 9.19
C ARG A 377 -2.19 -22.42 10.62
N TRP A 378 -2.25 -23.42 11.51
CA TRP A 378 -2.78 -23.23 12.86
C TRP A 378 -1.82 -22.56 13.85
N ASN A 379 -0.52 -22.52 13.53
CA ASN A 379 0.51 -21.97 14.42
C ASN A 379 1.23 -20.75 13.84
N LEU A 380 0.92 -20.38 12.61
CA LEU A 380 1.53 -19.26 11.92
C LEU A 380 1.12 -17.95 12.59
N LEU A 381 2.12 -17.15 12.97
CA LEU A 381 1.93 -15.79 13.45
C LEU A 381 2.76 -14.89 12.55
N THR A 382 2.08 -14.12 11.70
CA THR A 382 2.66 -13.16 10.76
C THR A 382 2.60 -11.73 11.31
N SER A 383 3.36 -10.81 10.71
CA SER A 383 3.14 -9.37 10.88
C SER A 383 2.35 -8.86 9.67
N PRO A 384 1.31 -8.04 9.86
CA PRO A 384 0.63 -7.38 8.75
C PRO A 384 1.62 -6.68 7.81
N GLY A 385 1.50 -6.90 6.50
CA GLY A 385 2.40 -6.29 5.53
C GLY A 385 3.82 -6.89 5.48
N SER A 386 4.04 -8.11 5.98
CA SER A 386 5.36 -8.77 5.86
C SER A 386 5.50 -9.55 4.56
N MET A 387 6.73 -9.68 4.08
CA MET A 387 7.08 -10.52 2.92
C MET A 387 7.65 -11.87 3.38
N TYR A 388 7.27 -12.93 2.68
CA TYR A 388 7.79 -14.28 2.91
C TYR A 388 8.36 -14.85 1.61
N TYR A 389 9.62 -15.27 1.63
CA TYR A 389 10.29 -15.87 0.47
C TYR A 389 10.77 -17.28 0.82
N PHE A 390 10.29 -18.28 0.09
CA PHE A 390 10.66 -19.67 0.30
C PHE A 390 11.59 -20.19 -0.79
N ILE A 391 12.78 -20.63 -0.40
CA ILE A 391 13.65 -21.50 -1.20
C ILE A 391 13.34 -22.92 -0.77
N SER A 392 12.19 -23.43 -1.24
CA SER A 392 11.70 -24.77 -0.96
C SER A 392 10.79 -25.23 -2.10
N SER A 393 10.94 -26.49 -2.53
CA SER A 393 10.07 -27.08 -3.55
C SER A 393 8.63 -27.10 -3.06
N ASP A 394 7.67 -26.93 -3.97
CA ASP A 394 6.22 -26.92 -3.69
C ASP A 394 5.71 -25.93 -2.62
N SER A 395 6.55 -25.00 -2.16
CA SER A 395 6.20 -24.00 -1.14
C SER A 395 5.05 -23.08 -1.51
N TRP A 396 4.70 -22.95 -2.80
CA TRP A 396 3.55 -22.17 -3.25
C TRP A 396 2.22 -22.61 -2.60
N GLN A 397 2.12 -23.85 -2.13
CA GLN A 397 0.94 -24.33 -1.40
C GLN A 397 0.65 -23.57 -0.11
N LEU A 398 1.64 -22.86 0.45
CA LEU A 398 1.46 -22.06 1.67
C LEU A 398 0.98 -20.63 1.39
N ALA A 399 0.87 -20.22 0.13
CA ALA A 399 0.58 -18.82 -0.20
C ALA A 399 -0.74 -18.34 0.43
N SER A 400 -1.79 -19.15 0.35
CA SER A 400 -3.11 -18.82 0.91
C SER A 400 -3.09 -18.62 2.42
N GLU A 401 -2.31 -19.41 3.14
CA GLU A 401 -2.19 -19.40 4.59
C GLU A 401 -1.51 -18.12 5.05
N TYR A 402 -0.42 -17.72 4.38
CA TYR A 402 0.29 -16.49 4.71
C TYR A 402 -0.51 -15.24 4.34
N ILE A 403 -1.12 -15.20 3.15
CA ILE A 403 -1.94 -14.07 2.73
C ILE A 403 -3.21 -13.95 3.60
N GLY A 404 -3.83 -15.07 3.98
CA GLY A 404 -4.98 -15.10 4.89
C GLY A 404 -4.66 -14.53 6.28
N GLU A 405 -3.41 -14.65 6.73
CA GLU A 405 -2.90 -14.03 7.95
C GLU A 405 -2.29 -12.63 7.68
N LEU A 406 -2.79 -11.88 6.69
CA LEU A 406 -2.40 -10.49 6.41
C LEU A 406 -0.94 -10.27 5.99
N ALA A 407 -0.25 -11.30 5.48
CA ALA A 407 1.05 -11.09 4.83
C ALA A 407 0.92 -10.09 3.67
N GLY A 408 1.91 -9.22 3.53
CA GLY A 408 1.99 -8.25 2.44
C GLY A 408 2.46 -8.86 1.13
N SER A 409 3.25 -9.92 1.17
CA SER A 409 3.67 -10.63 -0.04
C SER A 409 4.13 -12.05 0.30
N PHE A 410 3.91 -12.98 -0.63
CA PHE A 410 4.41 -14.34 -0.54
C PHE A 410 5.05 -14.75 -1.87
N VAL A 411 6.29 -15.21 -1.81
CA VAL A 411 7.05 -15.69 -2.96
C VAL A 411 7.50 -17.12 -2.68
N GLY A 412 7.09 -18.05 -3.55
CA GLY A 412 7.37 -19.46 -3.39
C GLY A 412 7.36 -20.22 -4.71
N TRP A 413 7.61 -21.53 -4.62
CA TRP A 413 7.79 -22.37 -5.80
C TRP A 413 6.66 -23.39 -5.93
N GLU A 414 6.14 -23.51 -7.14
CA GLU A 414 5.24 -24.58 -7.56
C GLU A 414 6.07 -25.64 -8.28
N GLY A 415 6.18 -26.85 -7.73
CA GLY A 415 7.02 -27.92 -8.28
C GLY A 415 8.43 -27.99 -7.68
N LEU A 416 9.24 -28.88 -8.26
CA LEU A 416 10.58 -29.21 -7.78
C LEU A 416 11.61 -28.17 -8.22
N ILE A 417 12.51 -27.80 -7.31
CA ILE A 417 13.58 -26.83 -7.54
C ILE A 417 14.91 -27.31 -6.99
N THR A 418 15.99 -26.78 -7.56
CA THR A 418 17.32 -26.86 -6.94
C THR A 418 17.52 -25.66 -6.02
N ARG A 419 18.37 -25.82 -5.01
CA ARG A 419 18.76 -24.73 -4.10
C ARG A 419 19.33 -23.53 -4.87
N ASP A 420 20.32 -23.78 -5.74
CA ASP A 420 21.01 -22.74 -6.53
C ASP A 420 20.03 -21.84 -7.30
N LEU A 421 18.93 -22.40 -7.84
CA LEU A 421 17.94 -21.63 -8.57
C LEU A 421 17.15 -20.69 -7.65
N GLY A 422 16.73 -21.21 -6.49
CA GLY A 422 16.03 -20.43 -5.48
C GLY A 422 16.87 -19.26 -4.97
N GLU A 423 18.15 -19.52 -4.72
CA GLU A 423 19.16 -18.54 -4.33
C GLU A 423 19.33 -17.47 -5.42
N MET A 424 19.65 -17.85 -6.65
CA MET A 424 19.83 -16.88 -7.75
C MET A 424 18.58 -16.01 -8.00
N ALA A 425 17.38 -16.57 -7.84
CA ALA A 425 16.15 -15.81 -7.96
C ALA A 425 16.00 -14.79 -6.83
N LEU A 426 16.36 -15.14 -5.59
CA LEU A 426 16.35 -14.23 -4.44
C LEU A 426 17.43 -13.14 -4.57
N GLU A 427 18.65 -13.53 -4.94
CA GLU A 427 19.78 -12.62 -5.22
C GLU A 427 19.43 -11.58 -6.29
N ALA A 428 18.56 -11.92 -7.24
CA ALA A 428 18.09 -11.00 -8.28
C ALA A 428 16.87 -10.19 -7.82
N LEU A 429 15.93 -10.81 -7.10
CA LEU A 429 14.68 -10.17 -6.67
C LEU A 429 14.94 -9.06 -5.64
N LEU A 430 15.77 -9.32 -4.64
CA LEU A 430 16.00 -8.40 -3.53
C LEU A 430 16.59 -7.05 -4.02
N PRO A 431 17.65 -7.00 -4.85
CA PRO A 431 18.14 -5.76 -5.42
C PRO A 431 17.16 -5.10 -6.40
N ASN A 432 16.34 -5.87 -7.13
CA ASN A 432 15.31 -5.30 -7.98
C ASN A 432 14.28 -4.51 -7.16
N MET A 433 13.81 -5.08 -6.05
CA MET A 433 12.84 -4.44 -5.17
C MET A 433 13.45 -3.28 -4.39
N ALA A 434 14.66 -3.46 -3.85
CA ALA A 434 15.34 -2.43 -3.09
C ALA A 434 15.74 -1.22 -3.96
N GLY A 435 16.20 -1.50 -5.18
CA GLY A 435 16.51 -0.51 -6.20
C GLY A 435 17.74 0.37 -5.87
N GLN A 436 18.54 0.71 -6.88
CA GLN A 436 19.65 1.66 -6.68
C GLN A 436 19.20 3.12 -6.67
N SER A 437 18.17 3.48 -7.42
CA SER A 437 17.64 4.86 -7.53
C SER A 437 16.14 4.96 -7.25
N LYS A 438 15.40 3.87 -7.46
CA LYS A 438 13.96 3.77 -7.26
C LYS A 438 13.63 2.35 -6.80
N SER A 439 12.90 2.21 -5.70
CA SER A 439 12.34 0.93 -5.28
C SER A 439 11.27 0.45 -6.24
N LEU A 440 11.20 -0.86 -6.41
CA LEU A 440 10.15 -1.52 -7.18
C LEU A 440 9.23 -2.29 -6.23
N THR A 441 8.00 -2.52 -6.69
CA THR A 441 7.10 -3.43 -5.99
C THR A 441 7.61 -4.88 -6.07
N ASP A 442 7.03 -5.77 -5.28
CA ASP A 442 7.26 -7.22 -5.42
C ASP A 442 6.87 -7.74 -6.81
N GLU A 443 5.73 -7.31 -7.35
CA GLU A 443 5.29 -7.66 -8.70
C GLU A 443 6.24 -7.10 -9.77
N GLU A 444 6.60 -5.82 -9.69
CA GLU A 444 7.54 -5.19 -10.62
C GLU A 444 8.91 -5.87 -10.54
N GLY A 445 9.42 -6.12 -9.33
CA GLY A 445 10.68 -6.81 -9.08
C GLY A 445 10.68 -8.25 -9.61
N PHE A 446 9.57 -8.98 -9.40
CA PHE A 446 9.36 -10.33 -9.90
C PHE A 446 9.28 -10.35 -11.43
N SER A 447 8.60 -9.38 -12.05
CA SER A 447 8.45 -9.28 -13.51
C SER A 447 9.79 -9.07 -14.22
N LYS A 448 10.75 -8.40 -13.55
CA LYS A 448 12.13 -8.19 -14.02
C LYS A 448 13.01 -9.43 -13.95
N LEU A 449 12.60 -10.48 -13.24
CA LEU A 449 13.34 -11.74 -13.22
C LEU A 449 13.36 -12.35 -14.63
N THR A 450 14.54 -12.82 -15.04
CA THR A 450 14.68 -13.54 -16.32
C THR A 450 13.79 -14.79 -16.32
N PRO A 451 13.25 -15.22 -17.47
CA PRO A 451 12.41 -16.42 -17.53
C PRO A 451 13.10 -17.67 -16.94
N SER A 452 14.42 -17.79 -17.09
CA SER A 452 15.22 -18.89 -16.53
C SER A 452 15.29 -18.90 -15.00
N LEU A 453 15.07 -17.76 -14.34
CA LEU A 453 14.98 -17.66 -12.88
C LEU A 453 13.55 -17.88 -12.37
N ARG A 454 12.54 -17.75 -13.24
CA ARG A 454 11.13 -18.03 -12.91
C ARG A 454 10.70 -19.44 -13.23
N SER A 455 11.46 -20.18 -14.02
CA SER A 455 11.16 -21.56 -14.41
C SER A 455 12.44 -22.39 -14.42
N GLY A 456 12.50 -23.35 -13.51
CA GLY A 456 13.68 -24.18 -13.28
C GLY A 456 13.76 -25.40 -14.19
N PRO A 457 14.96 -26.01 -14.31
CA PRO A 457 15.19 -27.19 -15.13
C PRO A 457 14.43 -28.45 -14.65
N LEU A 458 13.97 -28.44 -13.39
CA LEU A 458 13.16 -29.52 -12.81
C LEU A 458 11.64 -29.29 -12.96
N GLY A 459 11.23 -28.28 -13.72
CA GLY A 459 9.84 -27.92 -13.95
C GLY A 459 9.22 -27.02 -12.88
N GLY A 460 9.95 -26.68 -11.83
CA GLY A 460 9.51 -25.74 -10.79
C GLY A 460 9.31 -24.33 -11.33
N LYS A 461 8.23 -23.67 -10.90
CA LYS A 461 7.88 -22.30 -11.29
C LYS A 461 7.84 -21.40 -10.06
N LEU A 462 8.57 -20.30 -10.10
CA LEU A 462 8.47 -19.27 -9.06
C LEU A 462 7.16 -18.50 -9.24
N ARG A 463 6.50 -18.21 -8.13
CA ARG A 463 5.23 -17.52 -8.05
C ARG A 463 5.31 -16.42 -7.00
N VAL A 464 4.58 -15.34 -7.23
CA VAL A 464 4.34 -14.27 -6.26
C VAL A 464 2.84 -14.15 -6.05
N ALA A 465 2.41 -14.06 -4.80
CA ALA A 465 1.02 -13.84 -4.44
C ALA A 465 0.71 -12.35 -4.54
N LEU A 466 -0.22 -12.01 -5.42
CA LEU A 466 -0.68 -10.64 -5.60
C LEU A 466 -1.68 -10.32 -4.47
N ILE A 467 -1.45 -9.21 -3.79
CA ILE A 467 -2.39 -8.63 -2.83
C ILE A 467 -2.98 -7.34 -3.40
N ASN A 468 -4.04 -6.82 -2.77
CA ASN A 468 -4.60 -5.53 -3.15
C ASN A 468 -3.65 -4.40 -2.72
N GLY A 469 -2.94 -3.80 -3.68
CA GLY A 469 -2.02 -2.68 -3.48
C GLY A 469 -0.57 -3.00 -3.85
N ASP A 470 0.25 -1.98 -4.01
CA ASP A 470 1.66 -2.13 -4.39
C ASP A 470 2.53 -2.45 -3.16
N TYR A 471 3.05 -3.67 -3.04
CA TYR A 471 3.93 -4.04 -1.93
C TYR A 471 5.38 -3.61 -2.17
N TYR A 472 5.96 -2.91 -1.19
CA TYR A 472 7.38 -2.54 -1.17
C TYR A 472 8.09 -3.07 0.09
N LEU A 473 9.38 -3.38 -0.05
CA LEU A 473 10.24 -3.65 1.11
C LEU A 473 10.29 -2.43 2.05
N PRO A 474 10.38 -2.64 3.38
CA PRO A 474 10.46 -1.58 4.38
C PRO A 474 11.54 -0.56 4.04
N ALA A 475 11.27 0.72 4.32
CA ALA A 475 12.21 1.81 4.16
C ALA A 475 12.33 2.58 5.47
N TRP A 476 13.54 3.00 5.80
CA TRP A 476 13.76 3.96 6.87
C TRP A 476 14.95 4.84 6.55
N GLY A 477 15.02 5.99 7.21
CA GLY A 477 16.06 6.95 6.94
C GLY A 477 16.61 7.61 8.18
N THR A 478 17.88 7.97 8.08
CA THR A 478 18.61 8.71 9.10
C THR A 478 18.51 10.21 8.80
N PHE A 479 17.79 10.92 9.65
CA PHE A 479 17.58 12.36 9.55
C PHE A 479 18.58 13.09 10.45
N LYS A 480 19.36 13.99 9.84
CA LYS A 480 20.40 14.75 10.51
C LYS A 480 20.11 16.25 10.40
N THR A 481 20.17 16.93 11.53
CA THR A 481 20.24 18.39 11.59
C THR A 481 21.71 18.78 11.72
N VAL A 482 22.31 19.41 10.70
CA VAL A 482 23.77 19.68 10.68
C VAL A 482 24.12 20.75 11.74
N PRO A 483 25.15 20.55 12.58
CA PRO A 483 25.77 21.64 13.33
C PRO A 483 27.20 22.01 12.86
N ALA A 484 27.48 23.31 13.01
CA ALA A 484 28.76 24.05 13.13
C ALA A 484 29.59 24.54 11.91
N ASP A 485 29.97 23.77 10.89
CA ASP A 485 31.08 24.21 10.01
C ASP A 485 30.86 24.10 8.48
N GLY A 486 29.60 24.18 8.03
CA GLY A 486 29.30 24.34 6.59
C GLY A 486 27.93 24.87 6.17
N VAL A 487 27.08 25.24 7.16
CA VAL A 487 25.79 25.98 7.08
C VAL A 487 24.60 25.32 6.34
N LYS A 488 23.44 25.31 7.03
CA LYS A 488 22.10 25.78 6.54
C LYS A 488 21.00 25.62 7.63
N LEU A 489 21.29 25.93 8.89
CA LEU A 489 20.23 26.25 9.88
C LEU A 489 20.50 27.66 10.41
N PRO A 490 19.48 28.51 10.62
CA PRO A 490 19.68 29.86 11.12
C PRO A 490 20.30 29.86 12.51
N LYS A 491 21.14 30.85 12.82
CA LYS A 491 21.74 31.01 14.15
C LYS A 491 20.62 31.18 15.20
N GLY A 492 20.74 30.46 16.33
CA GLY A 492 19.74 30.48 17.40
C GLY A 492 18.60 29.46 17.23
N THR A 493 18.67 28.58 16.22
CA THR A 493 17.75 27.45 16.08
C THR A 493 17.89 26.49 17.28
N THR A 494 16.78 26.16 17.92
CA THR A 494 16.70 25.17 19.01
C THR A 494 15.82 23.98 18.67
N SER A 495 14.95 24.09 17.66
CA SER A 495 14.15 23.00 17.12
C SER A 495 13.96 23.12 15.61
N VAL A 496 13.82 21.99 14.93
CA VAL A 496 13.51 21.90 13.50
C VAL A 496 12.34 20.96 13.32
N ASP A 497 11.28 21.41 12.65
CA ASP A 497 10.16 20.55 12.26
C ASP A 497 10.37 20.14 10.80
N ALA A 498 10.25 18.85 10.51
CA ALA A 498 10.24 18.32 9.14
C ALA A 498 8.91 17.63 8.86
N LYS A 499 8.21 18.10 7.83
CA LYS A 499 6.98 17.51 7.30
C LYS A 499 7.31 16.74 6.03
N ILE A 500 7.13 15.43 6.06
CA ILE A 500 7.36 14.51 4.95
C ILE A 500 6.01 14.19 4.32
N SER A 501 5.90 14.41 3.01
CA SER A 501 4.70 14.14 2.22
C SER A 501 5.05 13.29 1.01
N TYR A 502 4.27 12.26 0.71
CA TYR A 502 4.57 11.34 -0.38
C TYR A 502 3.70 11.66 -1.60
N LYS A 503 4.30 11.79 -2.77
CA LYS A 503 3.60 12.21 -4.00
C LYS A 503 2.50 11.23 -4.42
N LYS A 504 2.79 9.93 -4.37
CA LYS A 504 1.82 8.85 -4.64
C LYS A 504 0.88 8.55 -3.46
N CYS A 505 1.12 9.18 -2.30
CA CYS A 505 0.33 8.94 -1.09
C CYS A 505 0.16 10.24 -0.27
N PRO A 506 -0.52 11.25 -0.84
CA PRO A 506 -0.57 12.59 -0.25
C PRO A 506 -1.29 12.64 1.11
N MET A 507 -2.12 11.63 1.42
CA MET A 507 -2.77 11.50 2.73
C MET A 507 -1.80 11.06 3.84
N ARG A 508 -0.70 10.37 3.51
CA ARG A 508 0.32 10.01 4.49
C ARG A 508 1.28 11.18 4.64
N VAL A 509 1.14 11.89 5.75
CA VAL A 509 2.00 13.01 6.12
C VAL A 509 2.59 12.72 7.50
N THR A 510 3.92 12.72 7.58
CA THR A 510 4.65 12.55 8.84
C THR A 510 5.28 13.88 9.21
N THR A 511 4.95 14.42 10.38
CA THR A 511 5.60 15.63 10.90
C THR A 511 6.41 15.27 12.13
N GLU A 512 7.70 15.57 12.10
CA GLU A 512 8.62 15.21 13.17
C GLU A 512 9.45 16.41 13.61
N ARG A 513 9.67 16.52 14.93
CA ARG A 513 10.48 17.56 15.54
C ARG A 513 11.86 17.02 15.89
N PHE A 514 12.89 17.79 15.55
CA PHE A 514 14.30 17.45 15.72
C PHE A 514 15.01 18.49 16.58
N THR A 515 15.93 18.03 17.42
CA THR A 515 16.88 18.89 18.11
C THR A 515 18.12 19.08 17.23
N PRO A 516 18.58 20.33 16.99
CA PRO A 516 19.80 20.61 16.25
C PRO A 516 21.01 19.81 16.74
N GLY A 517 21.77 19.23 15.82
CA GLY A 517 22.94 18.40 16.11
C GLY A 517 22.62 16.98 16.59
N LYS A 518 21.34 16.60 16.63
CA LYS A 518 20.92 15.22 16.87
C LYS A 518 20.51 14.55 15.57
N THR A 519 20.78 13.26 15.53
CA THR A 519 20.34 12.33 14.50
C THR A 519 19.11 11.59 15.01
N ARG A 520 18.13 11.35 14.15
CA ARG A 520 16.99 10.50 14.45
C ARG A 520 16.65 9.66 13.24
N GLU A 521 16.23 8.44 13.49
CA GLU A 521 15.80 7.51 12.45
C GLU A 521 14.27 7.50 12.37
N LEU A 522 13.73 7.45 11.16
CA LEU A 522 12.28 7.42 10.92
C LEU A 522 11.92 6.32 9.93
N ASP A 523 10.78 5.68 10.14
CA ASP A 523 10.13 4.80 9.17
C ASP A 523 9.56 5.61 8.00
N LEU A 524 9.80 5.12 6.79
CA LEU A 524 9.48 5.81 5.54
C LEU A 524 8.70 4.91 4.60
N LEU A 525 8.09 5.53 3.59
CA LEU A 525 7.70 4.81 2.38
C LEU A 525 8.78 4.98 1.31
N PRO A 526 9.13 3.93 0.55
CA PRO A 526 10.12 3.98 -0.52
C PRO A 526 9.58 4.65 -1.79
N LEU A 527 9.13 5.90 -1.65
CA LEU A 527 8.47 6.67 -2.69
C LEU A 527 9.11 8.06 -2.83
N GLU A 528 8.79 8.74 -3.94
CA GLU A 528 9.10 10.16 -4.11
C GLU A 528 8.36 10.99 -3.05
N SER A 529 9.12 11.81 -2.32
CA SER A 529 8.61 12.60 -1.21
C SER A 529 9.08 14.05 -1.27
N GLY A 530 8.20 14.96 -0.86
CA GLY A 530 8.52 16.34 -0.53
C GLY A 530 8.73 16.48 0.98
N ILE A 531 9.88 17.03 1.37
CA ILE A 531 10.28 17.28 2.75
C ILE A 531 10.31 18.79 2.98
N TYR A 532 9.38 19.29 3.77
CA TYR A 532 9.28 20.70 4.16
C TYR A 532 9.85 20.89 5.56
N ILE A 533 10.67 21.93 5.73
CA ILE A 533 11.50 22.13 6.92
C ILE A 533 11.18 23.51 7.50
N LYS A 534 10.98 23.59 8.81
CA LYS A 534 10.82 24.84 9.56
C LYS A 534 11.76 24.86 10.77
N ALA A 535 12.57 25.90 10.90
CA ALA A 535 13.52 26.06 12.01
C ALA A 535 13.02 27.12 13.00
N PHE A 536 13.05 26.83 14.30
CA PHE A 536 12.53 27.72 15.35
C PHE A 536 13.58 28.00 16.43
N ASN A 537 13.46 29.15 17.09
CA ASN A 537 14.22 29.47 18.30
C ASN A 537 13.54 28.96 19.58
N SER A 538 14.15 29.22 20.74
CA SER A 538 13.65 28.78 22.05
C SER A 538 12.27 29.32 22.42
N ASN A 539 11.85 30.42 21.79
CA ASN A 539 10.58 31.08 22.04
C ASN A 539 9.49 30.67 21.02
N GLY A 540 9.79 29.71 20.13
CA GLY A 540 8.89 29.27 19.08
C GLY A 540 8.81 30.20 17.86
N LYS A 541 9.68 31.21 17.74
CA LYS A 541 9.73 32.09 16.56
C LYS A 541 10.39 31.37 15.39
N LEU A 542 9.75 31.41 14.22
CA LEU A 542 10.30 30.88 12.97
C LEU A 542 11.53 31.68 12.54
N LEU A 543 12.64 30.99 12.27
CA LEU A 543 13.92 31.56 11.87
C LEU A 543 14.26 31.29 10.40
N GLY A 544 13.63 30.30 9.77
CA GLY A 544 13.82 29.97 8.37
C GLY A 544 13.09 28.69 7.98
N THR A 545 12.91 28.51 6.67
CA THR A 545 12.28 27.33 6.09
C THR A 545 13.16 26.68 5.03
N GLY A 546 12.84 25.45 4.65
CA GLY A 546 13.55 24.70 3.62
C GLY A 546 12.63 23.73 2.93
N GLU A 547 12.99 23.35 1.71
CA GLU A 547 12.30 22.32 0.95
C GLU A 547 13.32 21.41 0.28
N LYS A 548 13.02 20.12 0.25
CA LYS A 548 13.81 19.10 -0.45
C LYS A 548 12.88 18.04 -1.04
N SER A 549 13.08 17.70 -2.31
CA SER A 549 12.53 16.47 -2.87
C SER A 549 13.53 15.33 -2.70
N GLN A 550 13.06 14.16 -2.30
CA GLN A 550 13.87 12.95 -2.18
C GLN A 550 13.03 11.72 -2.50
N THR A 551 13.58 10.84 -3.35
CA THR A 551 13.05 9.50 -3.51
C THR A 551 13.72 8.60 -2.48
N PHE A 552 12.92 8.03 -1.58
CA PHE A 552 13.42 7.04 -0.63
C PHE A 552 13.51 5.67 -1.28
N LYS A 553 14.54 4.94 -0.92
CA LYS A 553 14.77 3.55 -1.30
C LYS A 553 14.32 2.64 -0.17
N SER A 554 14.08 1.37 -0.47
CA SER A 554 13.87 0.38 0.57
C SER A 554 15.19 0.11 1.30
N GLY A 555 15.08 -0.24 2.57
CA GLY A 555 16.19 -0.39 3.48
C GLY A 555 16.60 0.92 4.17
N GLY A 556 17.77 0.88 4.79
CA GLY A 556 18.27 1.91 5.71
C GLY A 556 19.17 2.98 5.08
N ASP A 557 19.53 2.82 3.80
CA ASP A 557 20.48 3.70 3.10
C ASP A 557 19.86 5.03 2.63
N ASN A 558 18.95 5.57 3.44
CA ASN A 558 18.32 6.86 3.21
C ASN A 558 18.88 7.89 4.20
N GLU A 559 19.88 8.65 3.77
CA GLU A 559 20.33 9.81 4.53
C GLU A 559 19.54 11.07 4.14
N VAL A 560 19.01 11.76 5.16
CA VAL A 560 18.31 13.03 4.98
C VAL A 560 18.99 14.10 5.81
N ILE A 561 19.56 15.08 5.13
CA ILE A 561 20.13 16.26 5.78
C ILE A 561 19.11 17.39 5.76
N LEU A 562 18.65 17.79 6.95
CA LEU A 562 17.68 18.87 7.13
C LEU A 562 18.38 20.23 7.08
N ARG A 563 17.97 21.08 6.14
CA ARG A 563 18.56 22.38 5.84
C ARG A 563 17.46 23.40 5.50
N THR A 564 17.54 24.60 6.06
CA THR A 564 16.80 25.76 5.56
C THR A 564 17.51 26.37 4.37
N CYS A 565 16.79 27.11 3.55
CA CYS A 565 17.35 27.88 2.45
C CYS A 565 16.65 29.25 2.39
N VAL A 566 17.28 30.17 1.67
CA VAL A 566 16.64 31.41 1.24
C VAL A 566 16.75 31.45 -0.27
N SER A 567 15.70 31.88 -0.92
CA SER A 567 15.60 31.98 -2.36
C SER A 567 15.62 33.45 -2.81
N ALA A 568 16.00 33.62 -4.08
CA ALA A 568 15.77 34.83 -4.84
C ALA A 568 14.64 34.58 -5.84
N ALA A 569 13.74 35.57 -5.98
CA ALA A 569 12.70 35.55 -6.99
C ALA A 569 12.89 36.71 -7.97
N LYS A 570 12.69 36.43 -9.25
CA LYS A 570 12.72 37.40 -10.34
C LYS A 570 11.30 37.73 -10.75
N PHE A 571 11.01 39.03 -10.77
CA PHE A 571 9.67 39.55 -11.06
C PHE A 571 9.69 40.28 -12.39
N SER A 572 8.78 39.88 -13.29
CA SER A 572 8.57 40.54 -14.57
C SER A 572 7.11 41.00 -14.72
N SER A 573 6.82 41.78 -15.76
CA SER A 573 5.48 42.26 -16.06
C SER A 573 5.18 42.10 -17.55
N LEU A 574 4.04 41.51 -17.87
CA LEU A 574 3.53 41.30 -19.21
C LEU A 574 2.13 41.95 -19.33
N GLY A 575 1.77 42.40 -20.53
CA GLY A 575 0.39 42.82 -20.79
C GLY A 575 -0.03 44.14 -20.13
N TYR A 576 0.84 45.13 -19.96
CA TYR A 576 0.48 46.38 -19.28
C TYR A 576 0.04 47.51 -20.25
N PRO A 577 -0.83 48.45 -19.82
CA PRO A 577 -1.17 49.64 -20.58
C PRO A 577 0.09 50.45 -20.98
N GLY A 578 0.27 50.71 -22.27
CA GLY A 578 1.48 51.29 -22.85
C GLY A 578 2.40 50.30 -23.58
N TRP A 579 2.20 48.98 -23.40
CA TRP A 579 3.15 47.97 -23.89
C TRP A 579 3.25 47.87 -25.43
N THR A 580 2.13 47.99 -26.15
CA THR A 580 2.09 47.87 -27.63
C THR A 580 2.01 49.21 -28.37
N GLY A 581 2.13 50.33 -27.65
CA GLY A 581 1.87 51.67 -28.19
C GLY A 581 0.37 51.93 -28.45
N GLY A 582 -0.05 53.20 -28.40
CA GLY A 582 -1.41 53.64 -28.75
C GLY A 582 -2.42 53.75 -27.60
N THR A 583 -2.01 53.55 -26.35
CA THR A 583 -2.82 53.90 -25.16
C THR A 583 -2.71 55.38 -24.82
N ASP A 584 -3.73 55.93 -24.17
CA ASP A 584 -3.70 57.30 -23.66
C ASP A 584 -2.56 57.46 -22.62
N PRO A 585 -1.66 58.47 -22.77
CA PRO A 585 -0.56 58.74 -21.83
C PRO A 585 -0.97 58.92 -20.37
N ALA A 586 -2.25 59.18 -20.09
CA ALA A 586 -2.79 59.24 -18.73
C ALA A 586 -2.87 57.85 -18.06
N TYR A 587 -2.91 56.77 -18.84
CA TYR A 587 -3.05 55.40 -18.35
C TYR A 587 -1.84 54.51 -18.64
N GLU A 588 -0.79 55.06 -19.25
CA GLU A 588 0.49 54.36 -19.38
C GLU A 588 1.02 53.96 -18.01
N THR A 589 1.43 52.69 -17.90
CA THR A 589 2.01 52.19 -16.66
C THR A 589 3.42 52.77 -16.50
N GLU A 590 3.67 53.46 -15.40
CA GLU A 590 4.99 53.99 -15.06
C GLU A 590 5.70 53.09 -14.04
N THR A 591 4.94 52.52 -13.10
CA THR A 591 5.48 51.66 -12.05
C THR A 591 4.58 50.45 -11.79
N VAL A 592 5.20 49.33 -11.42
CA VAL A 592 4.50 48.14 -10.91
C VAL A 592 4.91 47.93 -9.46
N SER A 593 3.94 47.97 -8.55
CA SER A 593 4.13 47.61 -7.15
C SER A 593 3.81 46.13 -6.94
N ALA A 594 4.68 45.38 -6.27
CA ALA A 594 4.41 44.00 -5.87
C ALA A 594 4.39 43.88 -4.34
N LYS A 595 3.38 43.18 -3.83
CA LYS A 595 3.23 42.78 -2.42
C LYS A 595 3.29 41.26 -2.33
N VAL A 596 4.28 40.72 -1.62
CA VAL A 596 4.45 39.28 -1.39
C VAL A 596 4.07 38.96 0.05
N GLU A 597 3.02 38.15 0.23
CA GLU A 597 2.47 37.75 1.54
C GLU A 597 2.54 36.23 1.68
N TYR A 598 3.10 35.72 2.78
CA TYR A 598 3.00 34.29 3.05
C TYR A 598 1.59 33.93 3.51
N LEU A 599 1.05 32.82 3.00
CA LEU A 599 -0.27 32.33 3.36
C LEU A 599 -0.30 31.64 4.73
N GLU A 600 0.85 31.18 5.20
CA GLU A 600 1.00 30.51 6.50
C GLU A 600 1.38 31.51 7.61
N GLU A 601 0.80 31.32 8.80
CA GLU A 601 1.14 32.12 9.98
C GLU A 601 2.58 31.90 10.44
N GLY A 602 3.18 32.94 11.05
CA GLY A 602 4.52 32.89 11.64
C GLY A 602 5.68 33.18 10.67
N TYR A 603 5.39 33.41 9.38
CA TYR A 603 6.36 33.91 8.41
C TYR A 603 6.63 35.42 8.59
N PRO A 604 7.69 35.97 7.98
CA PRO A 604 7.99 37.39 8.06
C PRO A 604 6.85 38.26 7.50
N GLU A 605 6.79 39.52 7.94
CA GLU A 605 5.87 40.53 7.42
C GLU A 605 5.91 40.62 5.88
N PRO A 606 4.79 41.02 5.24
CA PRO A 606 4.73 41.22 3.79
C PRO A 606 5.87 42.07 3.25
N LYS A 607 6.46 41.64 2.14
CA LYS A 607 7.48 42.43 1.44
C LYS A 607 6.83 43.26 0.33
N PHE A 608 7.23 44.52 0.25
CA PHE A 608 6.77 45.48 -0.75
C PHE A 608 7.96 46.02 -1.54
N PHE A 609 7.82 46.11 -2.85
CA PHE A 609 8.81 46.75 -3.72
C PHE A 609 8.17 47.20 -5.02
N ASP A 610 8.79 48.20 -5.65
CA ASP A 610 8.40 48.71 -6.95
C ASP A 610 9.44 48.33 -8.01
N PHE A 611 8.98 48.16 -9.25
CA PHE A 611 9.84 47.98 -10.41
C PHE A 611 9.22 48.63 -11.67
N ASN A 612 10.07 48.98 -12.63
CA ASN A 612 9.60 49.62 -13.86
C ASN A 612 9.01 48.55 -14.80
N PRO A 613 7.90 48.86 -15.47
CA PRO A 613 7.34 47.99 -16.51
C PRO A 613 8.34 47.83 -17.66
N GLY A 614 8.46 46.61 -18.20
CA GLY A 614 9.38 46.31 -19.30
C GLY A 614 10.84 46.07 -18.90
N THR A 615 11.21 46.28 -17.64
CA THR A 615 12.53 45.83 -17.14
C THR A 615 12.52 44.32 -17.00
N ILE A 616 13.46 43.64 -17.67
CA ILE A 616 13.60 42.19 -17.57
C ILE A 616 14.16 41.86 -16.17
N SER A 617 13.26 41.52 -15.25
CA SER A 617 13.48 40.98 -13.90
C SER A 617 14.04 41.93 -12.81
N LYS A 618 13.17 42.39 -11.90
CA LYS A 618 13.59 42.84 -10.57
C LYS A 618 13.84 41.62 -9.70
N GLU A 619 15.02 41.52 -9.10
CA GLU A 619 15.35 40.44 -8.17
C GLU A 619 15.02 40.82 -6.72
N LEU A 620 14.27 39.97 -6.03
CA LEU A 620 14.03 40.05 -4.59
C LEU A 620 14.68 38.86 -3.91
N SER A 621 15.64 39.11 -3.02
CA SER A 621 16.33 38.09 -2.26
C SER A 621 15.73 37.88 -0.86
N GLY A 622 16.09 36.76 -0.24
CA GLY A 622 15.73 36.45 1.14
C GLY A 622 14.27 36.05 1.29
N LEU A 623 13.67 35.44 0.27
CA LEU A 623 12.37 34.76 0.40
C LEU A 623 12.61 33.37 1.01
N TRP A 624 11.69 32.95 1.86
CA TRP A 624 11.69 31.65 2.50
C TRP A 624 10.81 30.72 1.67
N PRO A 625 11.16 29.45 1.45
CA PRO A 625 10.24 28.53 0.81
C PRO A 625 8.90 28.44 1.53
N GLY A 626 7.82 28.41 0.76
CA GLY A 626 6.45 28.42 1.25
C GLY A 626 5.46 28.95 0.24
N GLU A 627 4.17 28.80 0.53
CA GLU A 627 3.10 29.38 -0.30
C GLU A 627 2.96 30.87 -0.03
N VAL A 628 2.93 31.65 -1.12
CA VAL A 628 2.79 33.10 -1.09
C VAL A 628 1.61 33.54 -1.95
N LYS A 629 0.94 34.61 -1.52
CA LYS A 629 0.07 35.42 -2.34
C LYS A 629 0.89 36.62 -2.83
N ILE A 630 0.96 36.78 -4.14
CA ILE A 630 1.62 37.92 -4.76
C ILE A 630 0.54 38.82 -5.35
N THR A 631 0.48 40.07 -4.91
CA THR A 631 -0.44 41.07 -5.46
C THR A 631 0.38 42.10 -6.21
N TYR A 632 0.17 42.19 -7.52
CA TYR A 632 0.76 43.21 -8.37
C TYR A 632 -0.24 44.34 -8.63
N THR A 633 0.25 45.57 -8.67
CA THR A 633 -0.54 46.74 -9.02
C THR A 633 0.25 47.61 -9.99
N ALA A 634 -0.20 47.65 -11.23
CA ALA A 634 0.30 48.58 -12.24
C ALA A 634 -0.27 49.98 -11.95
N LYS A 635 0.60 51.00 -11.92
CA LYS A 635 0.25 52.39 -11.61
C LYS A 635 0.66 53.34 -12.72
N ASN A 636 -0.18 54.32 -13.01
CA ASN A 636 0.15 55.43 -13.91
C ASN A 636 1.00 56.51 -13.18
N LYS A 637 1.33 57.58 -13.91
CA LYS A 637 2.09 58.74 -13.38
C LYS A 637 1.46 59.49 -12.22
N ASN A 638 0.15 59.33 -12.04
CA ASN A 638 -0.59 59.93 -10.92
C ASN A 638 -0.65 58.98 -9.71
N GLY A 639 -0.05 57.78 -9.80
CA GLY A 639 -0.11 56.75 -8.78
C GLY A 639 -1.42 55.94 -8.76
N GLU A 640 -2.30 56.12 -9.74
CA GLU A 640 -3.59 55.43 -9.83
C GLU A 640 -3.41 54.02 -10.40
N ALA A 641 -4.14 53.06 -9.84
CA ALA A 641 -4.11 51.68 -10.32
C ALA A 641 -4.75 51.57 -11.72
N VAL A 642 -3.97 51.07 -12.68
CA VAL A 642 -4.38 50.80 -14.07
C VAL A 642 -4.48 49.30 -14.38
N GLY A 643 -4.02 48.43 -13.48
CA GLY A 643 -4.25 46.98 -13.53
C GLY A 643 -3.84 46.30 -12.22
N ILE A 644 -4.52 45.20 -11.87
CA ILE A 644 -4.23 44.40 -10.67
C ILE A 644 -4.08 42.93 -11.08
N ASP A 645 -3.09 42.25 -10.52
CA ASP A 645 -2.91 40.81 -10.64
C ASP A 645 -2.75 40.20 -9.24
N VAL A 646 -3.41 39.07 -8.99
CA VAL A 646 -3.33 38.36 -7.71
C VAL A 646 -3.03 36.89 -7.98
N GLN A 647 -1.81 36.50 -7.66
CA GLN A 647 -1.30 35.15 -7.88
C GLN A 647 -1.13 34.40 -6.55
N LYS A 648 -1.31 33.08 -6.58
CA LYS A 648 -0.94 32.17 -5.51
C LYS A 648 0.19 31.31 -6.01
N GLU A 649 1.37 31.53 -5.46
CA GLU A 649 2.61 30.93 -5.94
C GLU A 649 3.31 30.17 -4.82
N LYS A 650 4.19 29.25 -5.21
CA LYS A 650 5.05 28.54 -4.27
C LYS A 650 6.49 28.98 -4.45
N VAL A 651 7.09 29.52 -3.39
CA VAL A 651 8.52 29.81 -3.35
C VAL A 651 9.26 28.51 -3.05
N ALA A 652 10.14 28.07 -3.96
CA ALA A 652 11.06 26.96 -3.76
C ALA A 652 12.44 27.46 -3.29
N CYS A 653 13.34 26.54 -2.90
CA CYS A 653 14.73 26.89 -2.53
C CYS A 653 15.59 27.45 -3.69
N ASP A 654 15.18 27.20 -4.94
CA ASP A 654 15.90 27.63 -6.14
C ASP A 654 15.42 29.01 -6.61
N THR A 655 15.99 29.56 -7.68
CA THR A 655 15.53 30.84 -8.24
C THR A 655 14.09 30.70 -8.76
N ASN A 656 13.19 31.52 -8.23
CA ASN A 656 11.79 31.55 -8.67
C ASN A 656 11.59 32.65 -9.72
N TYR A 657 10.62 32.46 -10.61
CA TYR A 657 10.23 33.45 -11.63
C TYR A 657 8.73 33.68 -11.52
N PHE A 658 8.33 34.94 -11.36
CA PHE A 658 6.93 35.33 -11.23
C PHE A 658 6.62 36.46 -12.20
N ASP A 659 5.70 36.21 -13.12
CA ASP A 659 5.33 37.15 -14.18
C ASP A 659 3.97 37.77 -13.86
N ALA A 660 3.92 39.09 -13.71
CA ALA A 660 2.66 39.80 -13.51
C ALA A 660 1.91 39.93 -14.84
N HIS A 661 0.62 39.67 -14.83
CA HIS A 661 -0.27 39.80 -15.98
C HIS A 661 -1.30 40.89 -15.72
N PHE A 662 -1.36 41.89 -16.60
CA PHE A 662 -2.39 42.94 -16.51
C PHE A 662 -3.33 42.86 -17.69
N GLY A 663 -4.56 43.35 -17.50
CA GLY A 663 -5.57 43.39 -18.55
C GLY A 663 -6.45 44.63 -18.45
N TRP A 664 -6.91 45.12 -19.59
CA TRP A 664 -7.89 46.19 -19.68
C TRP A 664 -8.91 45.90 -20.77
N ILE A 665 -10.07 46.56 -20.69
CA ILE A 665 -11.15 46.36 -21.66
C ILE A 665 -11.34 47.60 -22.50
N LYS A 666 -11.38 47.43 -23.82
CA LYS A 666 -11.86 48.45 -24.74
C LYS A 666 -13.31 48.16 -25.12
N PHE A 667 -14.19 49.07 -24.76
CA PHE A 667 -15.57 49.05 -25.19
C PHE A 667 -15.71 49.79 -26.52
N THR A 668 -16.45 49.21 -27.46
CA THR A 668 -16.90 49.87 -28.69
C THR A 668 -18.41 49.87 -28.70
N VAL A 669 -19.04 51.05 -28.80
CA VAL A 669 -20.50 51.16 -28.91
C VAL A 669 -20.88 51.05 -30.37
N ASP A 670 -21.26 49.84 -30.80
CA ASP A 670 -21.63 49.58 -32.20
C ASP A 670 -23.04 50.11 -32.50
N GLU A 671 -23.97 49.97 -31.55
CA GLU A 671 -25.35 50.45 -31.71
C GLU A 671 -26.02 50.75 -30.36
N LEU A 672 -26.79 51.84 -30.29
CA LEU A 672 -27.62 52.25 -29.14
C LEU A 672 -29.13 52.13 -29.44
N PRO A 673 -30.01 52.09 -28.42
CA PRO A 673 -31.44 52.18 -28.64
C PRO A 673 -31.84 53.45 -29.38
N ALA A 674 -32.97 53.41 -30.09
CA ALA A 674 -33.52 54.60 -30.73
C ALA A 674 -33.75 55.71 -29.69
N GLY A 675 -33.28 56.93 -29.99
CA GLY A 675 -33.37 58.08 -29.08
C GLY A 675 -32.22 58.20 -28.06
N SER A 676 -31.35 57.19 -27.93
CA SER A 676 -30.12 57.26 -27.14
C SER A 676 -28.94 57.77 -27.98
N VAL A 677 -28.14 58.69 -27.42
CA VAL A 677 -26.95 59.24 -28.07
C VAL A 677 -25.65 58.79 -27.41
N LYS A 678 -25.73 58.27 -26.17
CA LYS A 678 -24.57 57.83 -25.39
C LYS A 678 -24.90 56.63 -24.48
N ALA A 679 -23.88 55.84 -24.15
CA ALA A 679 -23.91 54.81 -23.12
C ALA A 679 -22.91 55.12 -22.02
N ARG A 680 -23.32 54.98 -20.76
CA ARG A 680 -22.45 54.93 -19.58
C ARG A 680 -22.18 53.47 -19.24
N ILE A 681 -20.91 53.10 -19.10
CA ILE A 681 -20.48 51.75 -18.73
C ILE A 681 -19.79 51.86 -17.38
N THR A 682 -20.28 51.13 -16.39
CA THR A 682 -19.81 51.16 -15.00
C THR A 682 -19.34 49.77 -14.57
N SER A 683 -18.06 49.65 -14.20
CA SER A 683 -17.51 48.42 -13.63
C SER A 683 -18.06 48.18 -12.22
N HIS A 684 -18.45 46.94 -11.93
CA HIS A 684 -18.95 46.56 -10.61
C HIS A 684 -17.84 46.47 -9.56
N SER A 685 -16.63 46.04 -9.94
CA SER A 685 -15.52 45.89 -8.99
C SER A 685 -14.84 47.22 -8.66
N THR A 686 -14.74 48.14 -9.63
CA THR A 686 -14.03 49.40 -9.44
C THR A 686 -14.95 50.60 -9.22
N GLY A 687 -16.22 50.51 -9.60
CA GLY A 687 -17.15 51.64 -9.64
C GLY A 687 -16.82 52.70 -10.71
N LYS A 688 -15.72 52.54 -11.46
CA LYS A 688 -15.33 53.47 -12.51
C LYS A 688 -16.33 53.43 -13.65
N SER A 689 -16.65 54.61 -14.19
CA SER A 689 -17.60 54.79 -15.27
C SER A 689 -16.94 55.47 -16.46
N ILE A 690 -17.21 55.01 -17.68
CA ILE A 690 -16.90 55.73 -18.91
C ILE A 690 -18.20 56.03 -19.67
N VAL A 691 -18.23 57.13 -20.42
CA VAL A 691 -19.39 57.51 -21.24
C VAL A 691 -18.95 57.59 -22.70
N LEU A 692 -19.60 56.81 -23.55
CA LEU A 692 -19.28 56.68 -24.96
C LEU A 692 -20.47 57.06 -25.82
N ALA A 693 -20.26 57.87 -26.86
CA ALA A 693 -21.26 58.14 -27.88
C ALA A 693 -21.49 56.91 -28.77
N ASN A 694 -22.59 56.90 -29.53
CA ASN A 694 -22.79 55.87 -30.55
C ASN A 694 -21.64 55.87 -31.58
N GLY A 695 -21.10 54.70 -31.91
CA GLY A 695 -19.93 54.52 -32.78
C GLY A 695 -18.58 54.85 -32.12
N ALA A 696 -18.57 55.31 -30.87
CA ALA A 696 -17.33 55.63 -30.16
C ALA A 696 -16.76 54.40 -29.44
N SER A 697 -15.46 54.44 -29.16
CA SER A 697 -14.79 53.45 -28.32
C SER A 697 -14.04 54.11 -27.17
N GLY A 698 -13.92 53.42 -26.05
CA GLY A 698 -13.09 53.85 -24.93
C GLY A 698 -12.63 52.69 -24.07
N GLU A 699 -11.58 52.91 -23.30
CA GLU A 699 -10.92 51.87 -22.52
C GLU A 699 -11.19 52.04 -21.03
N MET A 700 -11.31 50.93 -20.32
CA MET A 700 -11.46 50.88 -18.87
C MET A 700 -10.31 50.12 -18.24
N TYR A 701 -9.65 50.78 -17.30
CA TYR A 701 -8.43 50.34 -16.63
C TYR A 701 -8.63 50.15 -15.12
N GLY A 702 -7.70 49.45 -14.49
CA GLY A 702 -7.72 49.15 -13.05
C GLY A 702 -8.49 47.90 -12.69
N LEU A 703 -8.74 47.02 -13.66
CA LEU A 703 -9.43 45.74 -13.48
C LEU A 703 -8.46 44.67 -12.95
N THR A 704 -9.02 43.59 -12.39
CA THR A 704 -8.23 42.44 -11.89
C THR A 704 -8.10 41.37 -12.96
N TYR A 705 -6.86 41.02 -13.32
CA TYR A 705 -6.55 39.96 -14.28
C TYR A 705 -7.10 38.60 -13.82
N GLY A 706 -7.49 37.77 -14.79
CA GLY A 706 -7.94 36.40 -14.56
C GLY A 706 -9.33 36.30 -13.93
N THR A 707 -10.06 37.41 -13.84
CA THR A 707 -11.41 37.47 -13.27
C THR A 707 -12.46 37.79 -14.32
N GLU A 708 -13.69 37.31 -14.10
CA GLU A 708 -14.86 37.76 -14.85
C GLU A 708 -15.37 39.06 -14.20
N GLU A 709 -15.34 40.15 -14.96
CA GLU A 709 -15.84 41.45 -14.53
C GLU A 709 -17.26 41.67 -15.07
N ALA A 710 -18.14 42.18 -14.21
CA ALA A 710 -19.48 42.61 -14.59
C ALA A 710 -19.53 44.13 -14.78
N PHE A 711 -20.23 44.58 -15.82
CA PHE A 711 -20.41 45.99 -16.12
C PHE A 711 -21.90 46.31 -16.26
N THR A 712 -22.36 47.36 -15.59
CA THR A 712 -23.66 47.96 -15.88
C THR A 712 -23.50 48.91 -17.06
N VAL A 713 -24.30 48.71 -18.11
CA VAL A 713 -24.34 49.56 -19.29
C VAL A 713 -25.69 50.25 -19.34
N GLU A 714 -25.68 51.58 -19.28
CA GLU A 714 -26.85 52.44 -19.24
C GLU A 714 -26.86 53.35 -20.48
N SER A 715 -27.93 53.33 -21.27
CA SER A 715 -28.09 54.21 -22.43
C SER A 715 -28.88 55.47 -22.08
N PHE A 716 -28.54 56.62 -22.67
CA PHE A 716 -29.17 57.91 -22.37
C PHE A 716 -29.48 58.69 -23.65
N SER A 717 -30.60 59.43 -23.61
CA SER A 717 -30.90 60.47 -24.59
C SER A 717 -30.01 61.71 -24.40
N GLU A 718 -30.09 62.65 -25.34
CA GLU A 718 -29.25 63.85 -25.35
C GLU A 718 -29.50 64.76 -24.13
N SER A 719 -30.74 64.82 -23.64
CA SER A 719 -31.18 65.67 -22.52
C SER A 719 -31.57 64.90 -21.24
N GLY A 720 -31.57 63.57 -21.25
CA GLY A 720 -32.09 62.75 -20.14
C GLY A 720 -31.07 62.47 -19.04
N SER A 721 -31.48 62.63 -17.78
CA SER A 721 -30.73 62.17 -16.59
C SER A 721 -31.03 60.71 -16.23
N GLU A 722 -32.14 60.15 -16.70
CA GLU A 722 -32.54 58.77 -16.46
C GLU A 722 -32.13 57.86 -17.63
N PRO A 723 -31.67 56.63 -17.35
CA PRO A 723 -31.29 55.68 -18.39
C PRO A 723 -32.51 55.18 -19.16
N GLN A 724 -32.45 55.17 -20.49
CA GLN A 724 -33.49 54.61 -21.36
C GLN A 724 -33.48 53.07 -21.33
N GLN A 725 -32.30 52.47 -21.18
CA GLN A 725 -32.10 51.03 -21.03
C GLN A 725 -30.88 50.77 -20.16
N THR A 726 -30.96 49.75 -19.31
CA THR A 726 -29.87 49.24 -18.48
C THR A 726 -29.65 47.77 -18.77
N GLU A 727 -28.41 47.36 -19.01
CA GLU A 727 -27.99 45.97 -19.23
C GLU A 727 -26.78 45.64 -18.35
N VAL A 728 -26.64 44.38 -17.93
CA VAL A 728 -25.42 43.91 -17.26
C VAL A 728 -24.69 42.96 -18.19
N ILE A 729 -23.49 43.35 -18.60
CA ILE A 729 -22.61 42.50 -19.40
C ILE A 729 -21.49 41.94 -18.54
N ARG A 730 -20.91 40.82 -18.99
CA ARG A 730 -19.78 40.17 -18.33
C ARG A 730 -18.67 39.97 -19.33
N SER A 731 -17.44 40.25 -18.93
CA SER A 731 -16.26 39.99 -19.74
C SER A 731 -15.14 39.47 -18.87
N TYR A 732 -14.41 38.48 -19.38
CA TYR A 732 -13.19 38.00 -18.74
C TYR A 732 -12.05 38.99 -19.00
N VAL A 733 -11.24 39.27 -18.00
CA VAL A 733 -10.07 40.16 -18.11
C VAL A 733 -8.83 39.31 -18.36
N ASP A 734 -8.49 39.11 -19.64
CA ASP A 734 -7.27 38.42 -20.05
C ASP A 734 -6.08 39.38 -20.14
N THR A 735 -4.88 38.85 -20.36
CA THR A 735 -3.64 39.61 -20.49
C THR A 735 -3.70 40.57 -21.68
N GLY A 736 -3.45 41.85 -21.45
CA GLY A 736 -3.48 42.91 -22.45
C GLY A 736 -4.88 43.49 -22.72
N ARG A 737 -5.09 43.94 -23.96
CA ARG A 737 -6.35 44.58 -24.37
C ARG A 737 -7.40 43.52 -24.73
N ASN A 738 -8.56 43.63 -24.10
CA ASN A 738 -9.75 42.82 -24.37
C ASN A 738 -10.79 43.70 -25.07
N ASP A 739 -11.24 43.34 -26.27
CA ASP A 739 -12.23 44.12 -27.01
C ASP A 739 -13.66 43.64 -26.71
N VAL A 740 -14.55 44.56 -26.34
CA VAL A 740 -15.97 44.31 -26.07
C VAL A 740 -16.83 45.24 -26.92
N SER A 741 -17.60 44.66 -27.83
CA SER A 741 -18.60 45.36 -28.65
C SER A 741 -19.94 45.43 -27.91
N LEU A 742 -20.53 46.63 -27.84
CA LEU A 742 -21.81 46.91 -27.20
C LEU A 742 -22.87 47.19 -28.27
N THR A 743 -23.93 46.37 -28.28
CA THR A 743 -25.10 46.55 -29.14
C THR A 743 -26.34 46.55 -28.26
N LEU A 744 -26.75 47.73 -27.79
CA LEU A 744 -27.83 47.91 -26.81
C LEU A 744 -29.20 48.09 -27.51
N CYS A 745 -29.50 47.34 -28.57
CA CYS A 745 -30.83 47.43 -29.17
C CYS A 745 -31.85 46.65 -28.34
N SER A 746 -32.96 47.29 -27.97
CA SER A 746 -34.16 46.58 -27.55
C SER A 746 -34.70 45.79 -28.75
N PHE A 747 -34.37 44.50 -28.83
CA PHE A 747 -35.00 43.57 -29.77
C PHE A 747 -35.72 42.45 -29.01
N GLY A 748 -36.79 41.92 -29.59
CA GLY A 748 -37.53 40.77 -29.07
C GLY A 748 -37.32 39.55 -29.95
N LEU A 749 -37.65 38.39 -29.38
CA LEU A 749 -37.56 37.10 -30.04
C LEU A 749 -38.97 36.53 -30.24
N ILE A 750 -39.27 36.10 -31.46
CA ILE A 750 -40.50 35.38 -31.80
C ILE A 750 -40.08 33.97 -32.23
N LEU A 751 -40.43 32.96 -31.43
CA LEU A 751 -40.12 31.57 -31.73
C LEU A 751 -41.36 30.86 -32.26
N SER A 752 -41.20 30.13 -33.36
CA SER A 752 -42.23 29.27 -33.92
C SER A 752 -41.64 27.94 -34.37
N THR A 753 -42.50 26.93 -34.48
CA THR A 753 -42.16 25.63 -35.04
C THR A 753 -43.10 25.31 -36.21
N SER A 754 -42.61 24.62 -37.25
CA SER A 754 -43.44 24.14 -38.34
C SER A 754 -44.39 23.02 -37.92
N LYS A 755 -44.04 22.27 -36.86
CA LYS A 755 -44.83 21.17 -36.30
C LYS A 755 -44.59 21.08 -34.79
N ASN A 756 -45.64 20.85 -34.01
CA ASN A 756 -45.54 20.55 -32.58
C ASN A 756 -45.53 19.04 -32.28
N LYS A 757 -45.56 18.19 -33.32
CA LYS A 757 -45.47 16.72 -33.23
C LYS A 757 -44.66 16.18 -34.42
N ILE A 758 -43.69 15.31 -34.13
CA ILE A 758 -42.87 14.58 -35.14
C ILE A 758 -42.75 13.10 -34.77
N ALA A 759 -42.56 12.22 -35.74
CA ALA A 759 -42.34 10.79 -35.47
C ALA A 759 -40.95 10.53 -34.86
N ALA A 760 -40.83 9.46 -34.05
CA ALA A 760 -39.56 8.99 -33.47
C ALA A 760 -38.82 8.02 -34.41
N ASP A 761 -38.80 8.31 -35.70
CA ASP A 761 -38.28 7.40 -36.74
C ASP A 761 -36.91 7.83 -37.30
N GLY A 762 -36.32 8.89 -36.74
CA GLY A 762 -35.08 9.50 -37.21
C GLY A 762 -35.19 10.18 -38.59
N ARG A 763 -36.40 10.36 -39.13
CA ARG A 763 -36.65 10.91 -40.46
C ARG A 763 -37.62 12.10 -40.45
N ASP A 764 -38.67 12.07 -39.63
CA ASP A 764 -39.58 13.19 -39.50
C ASP A 764 -38.92 14.34 -38.73
N THR A 765 -39.12 15.56 -39.22
CA THR A 765 -38.45 16.76 -38.70
C THR A 765 -39.42 17.92 -38.50
N ALA A 766 -39.07 18.79 -37.54
CA ALA A 766 -39.72 20.07 -37.32
C ALA A 766 -38.71 21.21 -37.53
N ASN A 767 -39.07 22.19 -38.36
CA ASN A 767 -38.29 23.41 -38.52
C ASN A 767 -38.61 24.37 -37.37
N ILE A 768 -37.59 24.71 -36.59
CA ILE A 768 -37.67 25.67 -35.49
C ILE A 768 -37.12 26.99 -35.99
N THR A 769 -37.95 28.02 -36.03
CA THR A 769 -37.58 29.34 -36.54
C THR A 769 -37.68 30.36 -35.43
N ILE A 770 -36.59 31.08 -35.17
CA ILE A 770 -36.60 32.29 -34.36
C ILE A 770 -36.54 33.50 -35.28
N ILE A 771 -37.31 34.53 -34.95
CA ILE A 771 -37.26 35.84 -35.60
C ILE A 771 -36.82 36.86 -34.56
N ALA A 772 -35.71 37.55 -34.82
CA ALA A 772 -35.24 38.66 -34.00
C ALA A 772 -35.62 39.99 -34.67
N ARG A 773 -36.37 40.84 -33.96
CA ARG A 773 -36.83 42.16 -34.44
C ARG A 773 -36.66 43.22 -33.37
N LYS A 774 -36.36 44.46 -33.78
CA LYS A 774 -36.37 45.63 -32.90
C LYS A 774 -37.76 45.82 -32.28
N TRP A 775 -37.84 46.23 -31.03
CA TRP A 775 -39.06 46.74 -30.42
C TRP A 775 -39.32 48.15 -30.98
N ARG A 776 -40.57 48.46 -31.31
CA ARG A 776 -41.06 49.83 -31.51
C ARG A 776 -41.72 50.31 -30.22
N ASP A 777 -41.81 51.61 -30.01
CA ASP A 777 -42.42 52.19 -28.80
C ASP A 777 -43.91 51.80 -28.62
N THR A 778 -44.57 51.38 -29.71
CA THR A 778 -45.95 50.87 -29.70
C THR A 778 -46.08 49.38 -29.40
N ASP A 779 -44.98 48.64 -29.41
CA ASP A 779 -44.98 47.19 -29.24
C ASP A 779 -45.06 46.85 -27.74
N THR A 780 -46.12 46.15 -27.33
CA THR A 780 -46.33 45.77 -25.91
C THR A 780 -45.96 44.32 -25.62
N THR A 781 -46.08 43.43 -26.61
CA THR A 781 -45.93 41.96 -26.41
C THR A 781 -45.18 41.24 -27.52
N VAL A 782 -45.17 41.78 -28.74
CA VAL A 782 -44.51 41.19 -29.91
C VAL A 782 -43.74 42.29 -30.64
N PRO A 783 -42.44 42.12 -30.93
CA PRO A 783 -41.66 43.11 -31.64
C PRO A 783 -42.06 43.16 -33.12
N THR A 784 -42.44 44.33 -33.62
CA THR A 784 -42.84 44.57 -35.02
C THR A 784 -41.85 45.43 -35.79
N GLY A 785 -40.76 45.86 -35.14
CA GLY A 785 -39.69 46.65 -35.74
C GLY A 785 -38.84 45.92 -36.77
N ASP A 786 -37.77 46.61 -37.18
CA ASP A 786 -36.87 46.15 -38.22
C ASP A 786 -36.18 44.83 -37.83
N PRO A 787 -35.94 43.93 -38.80
CA PRO A 787 -35.26 42.66 -38.54
C PRO A 787 -33.82 42.88 -38.07
N ILE A 788 -33.37 42.07 -37.10
CA ILE A 788 -31.98 42.04 -36.67
C ILE A 788 -31.22 41.07 -37.56
N VAL A 789 -30.35 41.58 -38.43
CA VAL A 789 -29.58 40.79 -39.41
C VAL A 789 -28.22 40.38 -38.85
N GLY A 790 -27.75 39.17 -39.16
CA GLY A 790 -26.40 38.69 -38.85
C GLY A 790 -26.15 38.28 -37.39
N ARG A 791 -27.17 38.29 -36.53
CA ARG A 791 -27.03 37.97 -35.11
C ARG A 791 -27.01 36.47 -34.89
N GLU A 792 -25.95 35.95 -34.25
CA GLU A 792 -25.85 34.53 -33.90
C GLU A 792 -26.86 34.15 -32.81
N ILE A 793 -27.72 33.17 -33.10
CA ILE A 793 -28.64 32.54 -32.15
C ILE A 793 -28.11 31.16 -31.79
N THR A 794 -28.08 30.85 -30.49
CA THR A 794 -27.80 29.49 -30.00
C THR A 794 -29.10 28.74 -29.77
N PHE A 795 -29.22 27.53 -30.33
CA PHE A 795 -30.33 26.61 -30.13
C PHE A 795 -29.90 25.41 -29.30
N ASN A 796 -30.73 25.02 -28.34
CA ASN A 796 -30.58 23.81 -27.53
C ASN A 796 -31.90 23.03 -27.51
N THR A 797 -31.83 21.72 -27.28
CA THR A 797 -33.01 20.86 -27.12
C THR A 797 -32.83 19.92 -25.92
N SER A 798 -33.91 19.62 -25.19
CA SER A 798 -33.89 18.62 -24.12
C SER A 798 -33.95 17.18 -24.65
N SER A 799 -34.41 16.98 -25.87
CA SER A 799 -34.46 15.66 -26.54
C SER A 799 -34.47 15.83 -28.07
N GLY A 800 -34.11 14.78 -28.80
CA GLY A 800 -33.89 14.81 -30.25
C GLY A 800 -32.56 15.47 -30.64
N THR A 801 -32.33 15.60 -31.95
CA THR A 801 -31.09 16.15 -32.53
C THR A 801 -31.40 17.39 -33.36
N LEU A 802 -30.64 18.47 -33.13
CA LEU A 802 -30.72 19.70 -33.91
C LEU A 802 -29.74 19.68 -35.09
N SER A 803 -30.17 20.17 -36.25
CA SER A 803 -29.31 20.25 -37.45
C SER A 803 -28.08 21.16 -37.25
N LYS A 804 -28.20 22.18 -36.40
CA LYS A 804 -27.14 23.10 -35.98
C LYS A 804 -27.47 23.64 -34.58
N THR A 805 -26.46 23.95 -33.79
CA THR A 805 -26.62 24.59 -32.46
C THR A 805 -26.43 26.10 -32.50
N LYS A 806 -25.86 26.66 -33.59
CA LYS A 806 -25.66 28.10 -33.78
C LYS A 806 -26.01 28.51 -35.21
N VAL A 807 -26.82 29.56 -35.37
CA VAL A 807 -27.25 30.09 -36.68
C VAL A 807 -27.34 31.61 -36.63
N ALA A 808 -26.72 32.30 -37.58
CA ALA A 808 -26.86 33.75 -37.75
C ALA A 808 -28.21 34.09 -38.41
N THR A 809 -28.87 35.15 -37.94
CA THR A 809 -30.11 35.63 -38.56
C THR A 809 -29.89 36.16 -39.97
N ASN A 810 -30.81 35.86 -40.89
CA ASN A 810 -30.76 36.33 -42.27
C ASN A 810 -31.26 37.79 -42.42
N SER A 811 -31.41 38.27 -43.65
CA SER A 811 -31.92 39.62 -43.96
C SER A 811 -33.34 39.89 -43.45
N GLU A 812 -34.12 38.86 -43.12
CA GLU A 812 -35.45 38.97 -42.51
C GLU A 812 -35.42 38.79 -40.98
N GLY A 813 -34.23 38.70 -40.38
CA GLY A 813 -34.05 38.47 -38.95
C GLY A 813 -34.34 37.04 -38.51
N LYS A 814 -34.42 36.09 -39.46
CA LYS A 814 -34.77 34.69 -39.19
C LYS A 814 -33.52 33.82 -39.02
N ALA A 815 -33.51 32.98 -37.99
CA ALA A 815 -32.60 31.85 -37.87
C ALA A 815 -33.42 30.55 -37.70
N THR A 816 -33.06 29.51 -38.45
CA THR A 816 -33.86 28.28 -38.51
C THR A 816 -32.97 27.04 -38.35
N VAL A 817 -33.42 26.08 -37.54
CA VAL A 817 -32.81 24.77 -37.34
C VAL A 817 -33.86 23.66 -37.49
N GLN A 818 -33.44 22.43 -37.79
CA GLN A 818 -34.33 21.27 -37.83
C GLN A 818 -34.15 20.43 -36.57
N LEU A 819 -35.24 20.10 -35.89
CA LEU A 819 -35.27 19.08 -34.85
C LEU A 819 -35.69 17.75 -35.47
N THR A 820 -34.87 16.70 -35.25
CA THR A 820 -35.16 15.32 -35.65
C THR A 820 -35.29 14.45 -34.41
N GLY A 821 -36.33 13.61 -34.36
CA GLY A 821 -36.58 12.71 -33.24
C GLY A 821 -36.23 11.26 -33.53
N THR A 822 -35.40 10.65 -32.69
CA THR A 822 -35.03 9.22 -32.79
C THR A 822 -35.68 8.35 -31.72
N GLU A 823 -36.29 8.96 -30.69
CA GLU A 823 -36.90 8.29 -29.55
C GLU A 823 -38.15 9.05 -29.07
N ASN A 824 -39.13 8.33 -28.51
CA ASN A 824 -40.36 8.95 -28.01
C ASN A 824 -40.06 9.84 -26.79
N ALA A 825 -40.32 11.15 -26.89
CA ALA A 825 -39.99 12.12 -25.85
C ALA A 825 -40.79 13.43 -25.95
N PHE A 826 -40.77 14.22 -24.88
CA PHE A 826 -41.16 15.63 -24.90
C PHE A 826 -39.90 16.49 -25.02
N ALA A 827 -39.74 17.14 -26.18
CA ALA A 827 -38.60 18.01 -26.46
C ALA A 827 -38.97 19.47 -26.21
N VAL A 828 -38.20 20.13 -25.35
CA VAL A 828 -38.23 21.58 -25.18
C VAL A 828 -37.06 22.14 -25.97
N VAL A 829 -37.35 22.90 -27.04
CA VAL A 829 -36.32 23.59 -27.82
C VAL A 829 -36.21 25.03 -27.33
N THR A 830 -35.00 25.42 -26.93
CA THR A 830 -34.67 26.77 -26.48
C THR A 830 -33.84 27.48 -27.53
N ALA A 831 -34.27 28.65 -27.97
CA ALA A 831 -33.48 29.58 -28.75
C ALA A 831 -33.05 30.76 -27.88
N SER A 832 -31.76 31.08 -27.83
CA SER A 832 -31.21 32.11 -26.95
C SER A 832 -30.18 33.00 -27.64
N VAL A 833 -30.16 34.27 -27.25
CA VAL A 833 -29.12 35.25 -27.56
C VAL A 833 -28.96 36.18 -26.36
N ALA A 834 -27.72 36.29 -25.85
CA ALA A 834 -27.43 36.97 -24.58
C ALA A 834 -28.31 36.45 -23.42
N ASP A 835 -29.06 37.32 -22.76
CA ASP A 835 -29.97 37.04 -21.64
C ASP A 835 -31.41 36.71 -22.08
N LYS A 836 -31.73 36.88 -23.38
CA LYS A 836 -33.06 36.63 -23.95
C LYS A 836 -33.17 35.21 -24.45
N PHE A 837 -34.25 34.53 -24.09
CA PHE A 837 -34.57 33.21 -24.62
C PHE A 837 -36.06 33.03 -24.87
N LYS A 838 -36.39 32.11 -25.78
CA LYS A 838 -37.74 31.60 -26.01
C LYS A 838 -37.69 30.08 -26.08
N THR A 839 -38.77 29.44 -25.65
CA THR A 839 -38.93 28.00 -25.68
C THR A 839 -40.15 27.61 -26.52
N VAL A 840 -40.06 26.46 -27.17
CA VAL A 840 -41.20 25.81 -27.84
C VAL A 840 -41.18 24.32 -27.52
N ASP A 841 -42.36 23.78 -27.26
CA ASP A 841 -42.56 22.39 -26.88
C ASP A 841 -42.95 21.54 -28.09
N ILE A 842 -42.33 20.36 -28.23
CA ILE A 842 -42.55 19.43 -29.34
C ILE A 842 -42.65 18.01 -28.82
N ILE A 843 -43.67 17.28 -29.29
CA ILE A 843 -43.86 15.87 -29.02
C ILE A 843 -43.12 15.05 -30.07
N ILE A 844 -42.22 14.17 -29.65
CA ILE A 844 -41.55 13.18 -30.51
C ILE A 844 -42.23 11.83 -30.23
N GLY A 845 -42.87 11.23 -31.23
CA GLY A 845 -43.54 9.91 -31.12
C GLY A 845 -45.07 9.90 -31.13
N THR A 846 -45.65 8.74 -30.81
CA THR A 846 -47.11 8.56 -30.62
C THR A 846 -47.56 9.10 -29.27
N GLU A 847 -48.81 9.57 -29.17
CA GLU A 847 -49.39 10.06 -27.92
C GLU A 847 -49.27 9.02 -26.80
N LEU A 848 -48.59 9.38 -25.72
CA LEU A 848 -48.56 8.58 -24.50
C LEU A 848 -49.98 8.56 -23.89
N PRO A 849 -50.62 7.39 -23.73
CA PRO A 849 -51.91 7.30 -23.05
C PRO A 849 -51.73 7.68 -21.58
N GLY A 850 -52.37 8.77 -21.14
CA GLY A 850 -52.53 9.09 -19.71
C GLY A 850 -51.86 10.36 -19.19
N TYR A 851 -51.24 11.20 -20.02
CA TYR A 851 -50.56 12.42 -19.57
C TYR A 851 -51.47 13.67 -19.68
N GLN A 852 -52.24 13.97 -18.62
CA GLN A 852 -52.85 15.31 -18.50
C GLN A 852 -51.82 16.34 -17.98
N SER A 853 -51.92 17.54 -18.55
CA SER A 853 -51.08 18.74 -18.39
C SER A 853 -50.25 18.83 -17.10
N ARG A 854 -48.92 18.79 -17.24
CA ARG A 854 -47.96 19.20 -16.21
C ARG A 854 -47.45 20.62 -16.50
N LEU A 855 -47.53 21.52 -15.53
CA LEU A 855 -46.76 22.76 -15.50
C LEU A 855 -45.30 22.40 -15.20
N GLY A 856 -44.41 22.52 -16.19
CA GLY A 856 -42.98 22.34 -16.00
C GLY A 856 -42.33 23.60 -15.41
N ALA A 857 -41.76 23.50 -14.21
CA ALA A 857 -40.75 24.44 -13.76
C ALA A 857 -39.39 23.97 -14.27
N VAL A 858 -38.71 24.81 -15.05
CA VAL A 858 -37.34 24.56 -15.53
C VAL A 858 -36.35 25.16 -14.53
N PHE A 859 -35.52 24.32 -13.92
CA PHE A 859 -34.34 24.76 -13.17
C PHE A 859 -33.14 24.79 -14.11
N ASN A 860 -32.49 25.95 -14.23
CA ASN A 860 -31.26 26.10 -15.00
C ASN A 860 -30.06 26.08 -14.03
N THR A 861 -29.44 24.92 -13.84
CA THR A 861 -28.13 24.84 -13.19
C THR A 861 -27.05 25.00 -14.24
N LYS A 862 -26.63 26.25 -14.53
CA LYS A 862 -25.37 26.52 -15.23
C LYS A 862 -24.21 26.25 -14.27
N ARG A 863 -23.83 24.98 -14.07
CA ARG A 863 -22.51 24.55 -13.57
C ARG A 863 -22.33 23.07 -13.83
N ASN A 864 -21.22 22.72 -14.49
CA ASN A 864 -20.71 21.36 -14.54
C ASN A 864 -20.50 20.86 -13.10
N LEU A 865 -21.31 19.91 -12.66
CA LEU A 865 -21.13 19.20 -11.40
C LEU A 865 -20.21 18.01 -11.66
N TYR A 866 -18.90 18.27 -11.58
CA TYR A 866 -17.88 17.23 -11.45
C TYR A 866 -16.92 17.64 -10.33
N GLU A 867 -17.40 17.60 -9.09
CA GLU A 867 -16.55 17.55 -7.89
C GLU A 867 -17.25 16.65 -6.85
N CYS A 868 -16.61 15.55 -6.46
CA CYS A 868 -17.05 14.74 -5.33
C CYS A 868 -17.04 15.58 -4.05
N GLY A 869 -18.20 15.72 -3.39
CA GLY A 869 -18.27 16.25 -2.02
C GLY A 869 -19.18 17.46 -1.75
N ARG A 870 -20.10 17.85 -2.65
CA ARG A 870 -21.08 18.91 -2.32
C ARG A 870 -22.52 18.40 -2.29
N GLY A 871 -23.25 18.78 -1.24
CA GLY A 871 -24.64 18.41 -1.01
C GLY A 871 -25.62 19.14 -1.94
N LEU A 872 -26.78 18.51 -2.15
CA LEU A 872 -27.92 19.05 -2.88
C LEU A 872 -28.68 20.05 -1.99
N TYR A 873 -28.88 21.27 -2.47
CA TYR A 873 -29.70 22.29 -1.81
C TYR A 873 -31.00 22.47 -2.60
N ILE A 874 -32.14 22.28 -1.95
CA ILE A 874 -33.47 22.51 -2.53
C ILE A 874 -34.12 23.67 -1.77
N THR A 875 -34.56 24.71 -2.50
CA THR A 875 -35.30 25.84 -1.93
C THR A 875 -36.73 25.83 -2.47
N PHE A 876 -37.72 25.91 -1.57
CA PHE A 876 -39.14 25.95 -1.94
C PHE A 876 -39.68 27.37 -1.89
N VAL A 877 -40.47 27.75 -2.91
CA VAL A 877 -41.29 28.98 -2.91
C VAL A 877 -42.76 28.54 -2.86
N PRO A 878 -43.53 28.86 -1.80
CA PRO A 878 -44.92 28.47 -1.71
C PRO A 878 -45.78 29.20 -2.74
N VAL A 879 -46.71 28.47 -3.37
CA VAL A 879 -47.75 29.04 -4.25
C VAL A 879 -49.00 29.33 -3.42
N PRO A 880 -49.57 30.55 -3.45
CA PRO A 880 -50.78 30.88 -2.70
C PRO A 880 -51.98 29.99 -3.11
N GLY A 881 -52.66 29.36 -2.13
CA GLY A 881 -53.93 28.64 -2.34
C GLY A 881 -53.95 27.13 -2.12
N TYR A 882 -52.85 26.49 -1.70
CA TYR A 882 -52.79 25.05 -1.42
C TYR A 882 -52.33 24.76 0.01
N THR A 883 -52.98 23.82 0.70
CA THR A 883 -52.78 23.56 2.14
C THR A 883 -51.95 22.29 2.43
N LYS A 884 -51.77 21.39 1.44
CA LYS A 884 -51.00 20.14 1.59
C LYS A 884 -50.22 19.80 0.31
N TYR A 885 -48.99 19.28 0.49
CA TYR A 885 -48.17 18.72 -0.57
C TYR A 885 -47.75 17.29 -0.17
N ASP A 886 -48.03 16.30 -1.02
CA ASP A 886 -47.49 14.95 -0.88
C ASP A 886 -46.38 14.78 -1.93
N ILE A 887 -45.15 14.51 -1.48
CA ILE A 887 -43.98 14.30 -2.35
C ILE A 887 -43.54 12.85 -2.21
N THR A 888 -43.55 12.12 -3.33
CA THR A 888 -43.08 10.73 -3.38
C THR A 888 -41.84 10.66 -4.26
N PHE A 889 -40.73 10.16 -3.71
CA PHE A 889 -39.52 9.89 -4.47
C PHE A 889 -39.61 8.46 -5.04
N LEU A 890 -39.65 8.33 -6.36
CA LEU A 890 -39.55 7.04 -7.04
C LEU A 890 -38.18 6.95 -7.68
N THR A 891 -37.35 6.02 -7.22
CA THR A 891 -36.14 5.64 -7.93
C THR A 891 -36.52 4.57 -8.95
N ASN A 892 -36.41 4.88 -10.24
CA ASN A 892 -36.54 3.85 -11.28
C ASN A 892 -35.27 2.98 -11.24
N GLY A 893 -35.36 1.79 -10.64
CA GLY A 893 -34.40 0.72 -10.90
C GLY A 893 -34.64 0.17 -12.30
N TYR A 894 -33.58 0.09 -13.12
CA TYR A 894 -33.64 -0.74 -14.32
C TYR A 894 -33.57 -2.21 -13.90
N ASP A 895 -34.53 -3.01 -14.37
CA ASP A 895 -34.52 -4.47 -14.25
C ASP A 895 -33.34 -5.05 -15.03
N TYR A 896 -32.38 -5.64 -14.32
CA TYR A 896 -31.48 -6.63 -14.90
C TYR A 896 -32.02 -8.01 -14.53
N VAL A 897 -32.52 -8.74 -15.53
CA VAL A 897 -33.02 -10.10 -15.35
C VAL A 897 -31.82 -11.05 -15.28
N ASP A 898 -31.39 -11.37 -14.06
CA ASP A 898 -30.94 -12.73 -13.75
C ASP A 898 -31.74 -13.23 -12.54
N GLY A 899 -32.27 -14.44 -12.64
CA GLY A 899 -33.35 -14.92 -11.82
C GLY A 899 -32.96 -15.13 -10.35
N SER A 900 -33.40 -14.24 -9.46
CA SER A 900 -34.15 -14.55 -8.23
C SER A 900 -34.27 -13.31 -7.32
N THR A 901 -35.50 -13.03 -6.90
CA THR A 901 -35.96 -12.02 -5.91
C THR A 901 -35.87 -10.52 -6.27
N ASN A 902 -37.05 -9.89 -6.37
CA ASN A 902 -37.22 -8.44 -6.53
C ASN A 902 -37.09 -7.73 -5.17
N TYR A 903 -36.29 -6.66 -5.11
CA TYR A 903 -36.17 -5.79 -3.93
C TYR A 903 -36.48 -4.34 -4.32
N THR A 904 -37.35 -3.68 -3.54
CA THR A 904 -37.67 -2.26 -3.69
C THR A 904 -37.21 -1.53 -2.43
N SER A 905 -36.36 -0.51 -2.58
CA SER A 905 -36.08 0.47 -1.53
C SER A 905 -36.82 1.77 -1.84
N GLY A 906 -37.32 2.45 -0.81
CA GLY A 906 -38.07 3.70 -0.96
C GLY A 906 -38.03 4.53 0.30
N PHE A 907 -38.09 5.86 0.13
CA PHE A 907 -38.18 6.84 1.21
C PHE A 907 -39.49 7.61 1.08
N LYS A 908 -40.21 7.77 2.19
CA LYS A 908 -41.43 8.58 2.24
C LYS A 908 -41.21 9.74 3.20
N LEU A 909 -41.47 10.96 2.71
CA LEU A 909 -41.36 12.18 3.50
C LEU A 909 -42.74 12.85 3.53
N THR A 910 -43.29 13.00 4.73
CA THR A 910 -44.64 13.58 4.90
C THR A 910 -44.52 14.87 5.70
N GLY A 911 -45.01 15.98 5.16
CA GLY A 911 -45.01 17.29 5.83
C GLY A 911 -46.42 17.89 5.87
N ARG A 912 -46.73 18.64 6.93
CA ARG A 912 -47.98 19.39 7.08
C ARG A 912 -47.69 20.87 7.22
N THR A 913 -48.33 21.69 6.41
CA THR A 913 -48.32 23.17 6.54
C THR A 913 -49.52 23.63 7.37
N VAL A 914 -49.29 24.58 8.28
CA VAL A 914 -50.35 25.27 9.05
C VAL A 914 -50.18 26.78 8.83
N GLY A 915 -50.87 27.33 7.82
CA GLY A 915 -50.84 28.76 7.49
C GLY A 915 -49.60 29.23 6.71
N ASP A 916 -49.36 30.55 6.69
CA ASP A 916 -48.40 31.24 5.82
C ASP A 916 -46.94 31.19 6.32
N LYS A 917 -46.60 30.33 7.31
CA LYS A 917 -45.22 30.12 7.79
C LYS A 917 -44.90 28.64 8.05
N VAL A 918 -43.62 28.33 7.80
CA VAL A 918 -42.80 27.10 7.93
C VAL A 918 -43.43 25.85 8.60
N PHE A 919 -43.19 24.67 7.98
CA PHE A 919 -43.54 23.31 8.43
C PHE A 919 -43.33 23.05 9.95
N ASP A 920 -44.37 22.53 10.62
CA ASP A 920 -44.39 22.33 12.09
C ASP A 920 -43.85 20.95 12.56
N ALA A 921 -43.81 19.93 11.71
CA ALA A 921 -43.17 18.64 11.99
C ALA A 921 -43.00 17.83 10.70
N ALA A 922 -41.89 17.08 10.59
CA ALA A 922 -41.67 16.10 9.54
C ALA A 922 -41.27 14.75 10.16
N SER A 923 -41.85 13.66 9.67
CA SER A 923 -41.39 12.31 9.96
C SER A 923 -40.74 11.71 8.72
N LEU A 924 -39.62 11.02 8.93
CA LEU A 924 -38.93 10.24 7.91
C LEU A 924 -39.13 8.76 8.21
N GLU A 925 -39.70 8.03 7.26
CA GLU A 925 -39.82 6.57 7.33
C GLU A 925 -38.94 5.93 6.24
N ALA A 926 -37.99 5.10 6.66
CA ALA A 926 -37.09 4.36 5.78
C ALA A 926 -37.37 2.85 5.88
N HIS A 927 -37.49 2.19 4.73
CA HIS A 927 -37.70 0.75 4.65
C HIS A 927 -36.51 0.05 4.00
N TYR A 928 -35.95 -0.95 4.69
CA TYR A 928 -34.89 -1.83 4.15
C TYR A 928 -35.06 -3.25 4.70
N ASN A 929 -35.10 -4.27 3.83
CA ASN A 929 -35.30 -5.68 4.20
C ASN A 929 -36.48 -5.95 5.16
N GLY A 930 -37.62 -5.31 4.91
CA GLY A 930 -38.84 -5.52 5.72
C GLY A 930 -38.80 -4.89 7.12
N ILE A 931 -37.76 -4.10 7.43
CA ILE A 931 -37.65 -3.33 8.68
C ILE A 931 -37.94 -1.86 8.37
N SER A 932 -38.85 -1.27 9.14
CA SER A 932 -39.20 0.16 9.07
C SER A 932 -38.61 0.89 10.25
N THR A 933 -37.92 2.00 10.01
CA THR A 933 -37.47 2.92 11.08
C THR A 933 -38.10 4.28 10.88
N LEU A 934 -38.77 4.78 11.92
CA LEU A 934 -39.39 6.10 11.97
C LEU A 934 -38.49 7.06 12.74
N VAL A 935 -38.21 8.23 12.17
CA VAL A 935 -37.47 9.31 12.84
C VAL A 935 -38.31 10.58 12.83
N ASP A 936 -38.64 11.09 14.01
CA ASP A 936 -39.34 12.36 14.19
C ASP A 936 -38.36 13.53 14.19
N ILE A 937 -38.62 14.57 13.40
CA ILE A 937 -37.80 15.79 13.34
C ILE A 937 -38.59 16.94 13.99
N PRO A 938 -38.14 17.47 15.14
CA PRO A 938 -38.83 18.56 15.83
C PRO A 938 -38.68 19.91 15.13
N ALA A 939 -39.66 20.80 15.31
CA ALA A 939 -39.72 22.13 14.68
C ALA A 939 -38.51 23.01 15.03
N GLY A 940 -37.97 23.71 14.02
CA GLY A 940 -36.97 24.77 14.21
C GLY A 940 -35.53 24.43 13.80
N HIS A 941 -35.22 23.20 13.39
CA HIS A 941 -33.88 22.82 12.94
C HIS A 941 -33.91 22.22 11.53
N LEU A 942 -33.65 23.04 10.51
CA LEU A 942 -33.38 22.55 9.15
C LEU A 942 -32.00 22.99 8.68
N TYR A 943 -31.00 22.60 9.47
CA TYR A 943 -29.62 22.40 9.03
C TYR A 943 -29.14 21.08 9.62
N SER A 944 -29.31 19.99 8.89
CA SER A 944 -28.70 18.70 9.25
C SER A 944 -27.98 18.11 8.06
N ARG A 945 -26.73 17.69 8.30
CA ARG A 945 -25.92 16.89 7.39
C ARG A 945 -26.27 15.43 7.68
N ILE A 946 -26.92 14.74 6.74
CA ILE A 946 -27.19 13.31 6.87
C ILE A 946 -25.98 12.56 6.28
N SER A 947 -25.15 12.00 7.15
CA SER A 947 -24.16 10.98 6.79
C SER A 947 -24.55 9.68 7.47
N GLY A 948 -25.26 8.81 6.74
CA GLY A 948 -25.58 7.45 7.17
C GLY A 948 -24.53 6.48 6.65
N ALA A 949 -23.74 5.92 7.56
CA ALA A 949 -22.90 4.76 7.29
C ALA A 949 -23.71 3.48 7.59
N PHE A 950 -23.84 2.61 6.60
CA PHE A 950 -24.27 1.22 6.77
C PHE A 950 -23.46 0.32 5.83
N GLY A 951 -22.68 -0.60 6.39
CA GLY A 951 -22.40 -1.94 5.87
C GLY A 951 -21.55 -2.09 4.60
N GLU A 952 -20.34 -2.61 4.81
CA GLU A 952 -19.37 -3.23 3.89
C GLU A 952 -19.98 -4.01 2.69
N GLY A 953 -19.42 -3.75 1.50
CA GLY A 953 -19.57 -4.62 0.32
C GLY A 953 -19.54 -3.86 -1.00
N SER A 954 -18.40 -3.93 -1.70
CA SER A 954 -18.08 -3.37 -3.04
C SER A 954 -17.86 -1.85 -3.13
N SER A 955 -16.65 -1.47 -3.58
CA SER A 955 -16.20 -0.08 -3.72
C SER A 955 -16.75 0.59 -4.99
N PRO A 956 -16.93 1.92 -4.97
CA PRO A 956 -17.10 2.74 -6.17
C PRO A 956 -15.76 3.42 -6.49
N ASP A 957 -14.96 2.86 -7.40
CA ASP A 957 -13.85 3.60 -8.04
C ASP A 957 -13.37 2.83 -9.28
N PHE A 958 -13.99 3.11 -10.43
CA PHE A 958 -13.52 2.64 -11.73
C PHE A 958 -13.82 3.68 -12.83
N ALA A 959 -13.57 4.97 -12.59
CA ALA A 959 -13.62 5.98 -13.65
C ALA A 959 -12.97 7.32 -13.22
N CYS A 960 -11.64 7.38 -13.05
CA CYS A 960 -10.92 8.67 -12.95
C CYS A 960 -9.38 8.55 -13.01
N THR A 961 -8.80 7.83 -13.99
CA THR A 961 -7.38 8.08 -14.40
C THR A 961 -7.04 7.40 -15.73
N ALA A 962 -7.23 8.10 -16.84
CA ALA A 962 -6.50 7.86 -18.08
C ALA A 962 -6.60 9.10 -18.96
N LEU A 963 -5.67 10.06 -18.78
CA LEU A 963 -5.31 11.08 -19.78
C LEU A 963 -4.11 11.86 -19.23
N GLU A 964 -2.90 11.34 -19.45
CA GLU A 964 -1.68 12.11 -19.69
C GLU A 964 -0.54 11.13 -20.01
N ASN A 965 -0.33 10.88 -21.31
CA ASN A 965 0.97 10.80 -21.98
C ASN A 965 0.76 10.31 -23.42
N GLY A 966 1.13 11.15 -24.39
CA GLY A 966 0.82 10.99 -25.81
C GLY A 966 1.63 9.93 -26.55
N GLY A 967 1.05 9.41 -27.64
CA GLY A 967 1.77 8.60 -28.62
C GLY A 967 0.88 7.83 -29.61
N LEU A 968 0.50 8.49 -30.71
CA LEU A 968 0.09 7.95 -32.03
C LEU A 968 -1.24 7.17 -32.20
N ALA A 969 -2.00 7.64 -33.19
CA ALA A 969 -3.33 7.22 -33.59
C ALA A 969 -3.36 5.94 -34.47
N LYS A 970 -4.43 5.12 -34.32
CA LYS A 970 -5.44 4.78 -35.36
C LYS A 970 -6.25 3.52 -35.02
N TYR A 971 -7.55 3.60 -35.30
CA TYR A 971 -8.61 2.57 -35.40
C TYR A 971 -9.47 2.23 -34.14
N TRP A 972 -10.74 2.72 -34.17
CA TRP A 972 -12.01 2.11 -33.69
C TRP A 972 -12.27 2.11 -32.16
N ASN A 973 -13.48 2.29 -31.59
CA ASN A 973 -14.84 2.62 -32.03
C ASN A 973 -15.58 3.18 -30.77
N GLU A 974 -16.31 4.29 -30.87
CA GLU A 974 -17.02 4.94 -29.75
C GLU A 974 -18.48 4.48 -29.69
N ASP A 975 -18.77 3.36 -29.04
CA ASP A 975 -20.12 2.97 -28.65
C ASP A 975 -20.01 2.05 -27.44
N PHE A 976 -20.21 2.56 -26.22
CA PHE A 976 -20.79 1.86 -25.05
C PHE A 976 -20.55 2.67 -23.75
N TRP A 977 -21.33 3.73 -23.50
CA TRP A 977 -21.67 4.20 -22.13
C TRP A 977 -23.05 4.89 -22.18
N PRO A 978 -24.00 4.58 -21.27
CA PRO A 978 -25.34 5.15 -21.32
C PRO A 978 -25.34 6.61 -20.86
N LYS A 979 -26.04 7.46 -21.63
CA LYS A 979 -26.27 8.89 -21.36
C LYS A 979 -27.34 9.08 -20.28
N ALA A 980 -27.12 10.07 -19.41
CA ALA A 980 -28.07 10.77 -18.53
C ALA A 980 -28.98 9.94 -17.60
N GLN A 981 -28.73 10.01 -16.28
CA GLN A 981 -29.74 9.63 -15.29
C GLN A 981 -30.81 10.73 -15.19
N HIS A 982 -32.04 10.42 -15.60
CA HIS A 982 -33.20 11.28 -15.39
C HIS A 982 -33.83 11.02 -14.01
N TRP A 983 -33.90 12.05 -13.18
CA TRP A 983 -34.70 12.05 -11.96
C TRP A 983 -36.11 12.55 -12.31
N THR A 984 -37.14 11.74 -12.05
CA THR A 984 -38.53 12.14 -12.27
C THR A 984 -39.16 12.52 -10.93
N PHE A 985 -39.61 13.77 -10.80
CA PHE A 985 -40.33 14.25 -9.62
C PHE A 985 -41.84 14.13 -9.87
N LEU A 986 -42.55 13.51 -8.93
CA LEU A 986 -44.01 13.50 -8.88
C LEU A 986 -44.46 14.48 -7.80
N VAL A 987 -45.07 15.60 -8.21
CA VAL A 987 -45.75 16.51 -7.28
C VAL A 987 -47.24 16.41 -7.59
N GLN A 988 -48.01 15.82 -6.67
CA GLN A 988 -49.46 15.80 -6.76
C GLN A 988 -50.03 16.87 -5.83
N PRO A 989 -50.71 17.90 -6.36
CA PRO A 989 -51.51 18.77 -5.52
C PRO A 989 -52.76 18.02 -5.08
N VAL A 990 -52.95 17.89 -3.76
CA VAL A 990 -54.22 17.46 -3.17
C VAL A 990 -54.99 18.73 -2.83
N ARG A 991 -56.19 18.88 -3.40
CA ARG A 991 -57.08 20.01 -3.08
C ARG A 991 -57.61 19.91 -1.65
#